data_AF-A0A1S3JSC9-F1
#
_entry.id   AF-A0A1S3JSC9-F1
#
_cell.length_a   1.000
_cell.length_b   1.000
_cell.length_c   1.000
_cell.angle_alpha   90.00
_cell.angle_beta   90.00
_cell.angle_gamma   90.00
#
_symmetry.space_group_name_H-M   'P 1'
#
loop_
_entity.id
_entity.type
_entity.pdbx_description
1 polymer ?
#
loop_
_entity_poly.entity_id
_entity_poly.type
_entity_poly.pdbx_seq_one_letter_code
_entity_poly.pdbx_strand_id
1 'polypeptide(L)'
;MTYCLSHLATKVLWPVVILIFQVWQARCNGQTAGVNPFSGCQSNVTTHENGSTAAEVRVGVVPTVQLGNALGLIVGFGVFAALVALAFSLVRRFVYHDADNLDTAFDAGGKVSIGLTATTIVSQWTWSATLLQSATVASKYGISGPFWYAAGATIQVILFAILSIELKTKAPGAKTFLQVIKARFGTTTHVTFCVFAGFTNLVVTASLLLAGTAVLTSLVQGLSLELACMILSAVIGAYTLIGGLGATFYVSYFNTTLIFSMLLLLVIEVYYNPYENSRNPIGSSSKMYQFLDCINGPSGNEENSYLTFISSGGLMFGVINIVGNFGAVFCDQSYWQSSIAAKPIQGVWGFISGGLTWFAIPFTMATTMGLSYLALSADSGQALLTPTQIDQGLVPPLVAQKLLGTAGEFVMLMLILMAVMSTGSAEVIAVASIIIYDIYKTYINPYRKDIPESHCVLCGKDMTHECTCIPVTQCSACHEDVHEAHSTHKLGVKPFNKCTTHGLYREYLAMLLNYKSWCILWVTAFTIPLVLLCNAASLNLSWLYLFTGVLIGSTVIPISLSITWSRINAPGMVAGAVCGCILGLGSWLVTASQHEGGLSDFIQNTGKEDSMLVGNCVAIGSGGIICIVVSLITNRRFKSEDAVKEWEKTRNVDNPLNPWLHLYEDLPRENKDERPSHEEFLKIFRSAKITAYVAGIILSVVLIIIWPAIMAGLRVLNETMFIGWAYVSQVWAFLAAAFIISVPLVQEIWGIWRQYKRNKVKDMQEEKYAVPPQTKL
;
A
#
# COMPACT_ATOMS: atom_id res chain seq x y z
N MET A 1 30.85 -3.95 -6.02
CA MET A 1 29.54 -3.97 -5.34
C MET A 1 28.72 -5.22 -5.68
N THR A 2 28.56 -5.58 -6.96
CA THR A 2 27.89 -6.81 -7.44
C THR A 2 28.51 -8.11 -6.91
N TYR A 3 29.85 -8.15 -6.82
CA TYR A 3 30.57 -9.29 -6.25
C TYR A 3 30.42 -9.43 -4.73
N CYS A 4 30.06 -8.36 -4.03
CA CYS A 4 29.88 -8.35 -2.57
C CYS A 4 28.44 -8.74 -2.20
N LEU A 5 27.45 -8.29 -2.98
CA LEU A 5 26.04 -8.66 -2.86
C LEU A 5 25.78 -10.12 -3.24
N SER A 6 26.42 -10.63 -4.30
CA SER A 6 26.33 -12.06 -4.63
C SER A 6 26.99 -12.93 -3.57
N HIS A 7 28.10 -12.48 -2.97
CA HIS A 7 28.76 -13.19 -1.87
C HIS A 7 27.94 -13.20 -0.58
N LEU A 8 27.29 -12.08 -0.24
CA LEU A 8 26.44 -11.97 0.95
C LEU A 8 25.18 -12.86 0.81
N ALA A 9 24.56 -12.86 -0.37
CA ALA A 9 23.37 -13.68 -0.66
C ALA A 9 23.67 -15.19 -0.67
N THR A 10 24.80 -15.61 -1.28
CA THR A 10 25.10 -17.05 -1.46
C THR A 10 25.90 -17.68 -0.32
N LYS A 11 26.73 -16.92 0.42
CA LYS A 11 27.58 -17.48 1.48
C LYS A 11 27.19 -17.12 2.91
N VAL A 12 26.32 -16.12 3.11
CA VAL A 12 25.87 -15.74 4.46
C VAL A 12 24.39 -16.03 4.63
N LEU A 13 23.53 -15.52 3.75
CA LEU A 13 22.08 -15.70 3.86
C LEU A 13 21.64 -17.14 3.57
N TRP A 14 22.11 -17.75 2.48
CA TRP A 14 21.67 -19.10 2.08
C TRP A 14 22.12 -20.22 3.05
N PRO A 15 23.38 -20.24 3.56
CA PRO A 15 23.79 -21.23 4.56
C PRO A 15 23.17 -20.99 5.93
N VAL A 16 22.87 -19.75 6.32
CA VAL A 16 22.14 -19.46 7.57
C VAL A 16 20.69 -19.92 7.47
N VAL A 17 20.03 -19.70 6.32
CA VAL A 17 18.68 -20.22 6.08
C VAL A 17 18.66 -21.76 6.10
N ILE A 18 19.65 -22.42 5.48
CA ILE A 18 19.77 -23.89 5.50
C ILE A 18 20.16 -24.40 6.90
N LEU A 19 21.05 -23.73 7.62
CA LEU A 19 21.45 -24.12 8.98
C LEU A 19 20.28 -23.95 9.95
N ILE A 20 19.49 -22.89 9.81
CA ILE A 20 18.22 -22.72 10.52
C ILE A 20 17.27 -23.86 10.13
N PHE A 21 17.10 -24.17 8.84
CA PHE A 21 16.25 -25.27 8.36
C PHE A 21 16.70 -26.67 8.85
N GLN A 22 18.01 -26.92 8.94
CA GLN A 22 18.57 -28.21 9.35
C GLN A 22 18.56 -28.38 10.87
N VAL A 23 18.82 -27.32 11.64
CA VAL A 23 18.63 -27.31 13.11
C VAL A 23 17.13 -27.42 13.47
N TRP A 24 16.25 -26.90 12.60
CA TRP A 24 14.79 -26.96 12.69
C TRP A 24 14.22 -28.36 12.39
N GLN A 25 14.65 -29.03 11.32
CA GLN A 25 14.17 -30.36 10.97
C GLN A 25 14.56 -31.44 12.00
N ALA A 26 15.69 -31.24 12.71
CA ALA A 26 16.14 -32.12 13.77
C ALA A 26 15.34 -31.99 15.09
N ARG A 27 14.53 -30.94 15.27
CA ARG A 27 13.77 -30.69 16.52
C ARG A 27 12.25 -30.85 16.42
N CYS A 28 11.70 -31.00 15.21
CA CYS A 28 10.24 -31.06 14.96
C CYS A 28 9.60 -32.46 15.08
N ASN A 29 10.34 -33.53 15.39
CA ASN A 29 9.81 -34.90 15.47
C ASN A 29 9.07 -35.25 16.78
N GLY A 30 8.67 -34.27 17.58
CA GLY A 30 7.87 -34.47 18.79
C GLY A 30 6.42 -34.02 18.62
N GLN A 31 5.61 -34.77 17.88
CA GLN A 31 4.16 -34.54 17.83
C GLN A 31 3.49 -35.13 19.08
N THR A 32 3.05 -34.28 20.00
CA THR A 32 2.06 -34.67 21.03
C THR A 32 0.72 -34.01 20.71
N ALA A 33 -0.18 -34.79 20.12
CA ALA A 33 -1.59 -34.44 19.96
C ALA A 33 -2.34 -34.77 21.27
N GLY A 34 -3.23 -33.87 21.71
CA GLY A 34 -4.33 -34.24 22.63
C GLY A 34 -4.39 -33.58 24.01
N VAL A 35 -3.67 -32.49 24.30
CA VAL A 35 -3.82 -31.77 25.58
C VAL A 35 -4.75 -30.59 25.41
N ASN A 36 -5.74 -30.44 26.31
CA ASN A 36 -6.57 -29.23 26.37
C ASN A 36 -5.65 -28.01 26.59
N PRO A 37 -5.60 -27.03 25.67
CA PRO A 37 -4.67 -25.90 25.76
C PRO A 37 -4.91 -25.02 27.00
N PHE A 38 -6.10 -25.10 27.61
CA PHE A 38 -6.48 -24.33 28.81
C PHE A 38 -6.26 -25.08 30.12
N SER A 39 -5.69 -26.28 30.09
CA SER A 39 -5.51 -27.14 31.28
C SER A 39 -4.64 -26.53 32.39
N GLY A 40 -3.78 -25.55 32.06
CA GLY A 40 -2.94 -24.82 33.01
C GLY A 40 -3.63 -23.61 33.67
N CYS A 41 -4.78 -23.17 33.17
CA CYS A 41 -5.50 -22.02 33.71
C CYS A 41 -6.48 -22.48 34.81
N GLN A 42 -6.38 -21.91 36.01
CA GLN A 42 -7.49 -21.97 36.96
C GLN A 42 -8.62 -21.11 36.40
N SER A 43 -9.73 -21.73 36.02
CA SER A 43 -10.92 -21.01 35.59
C SER A 43 -11.45 -20.21 36.78
N ASN A 44 -11.24 -18.91 36.76
CA ASN A 44 -12.10 -17.99 37.48
C ASN A 44 -13.43 -17.99 36.74
N VAL A 45 -14.22 -19.05 36.93
CA VAL A 45 -15.67 -18.92 36.77
C VAL A 45 -16.03 -17.85 37.77
N THR A 46 -16.19 -16.62 37.30
CA THR A 46 -16.77 -15.54 38.08
C THR A 46 -18.09 -16.08 38.58
N THR A 47 -18.09 -16.53 39.85
CA THR A 47 -19.26 -16.69 40.67
C THR A 47 -19.85 -15.28 40.77
N HIS A 48 -20.66 -14.93 39.79
CA HIS A 48 -21.68 -13.92 39.99
C HIS A 48 -22.56 -14.46 41.11
N GLU A 49 -22.27 -14.02 42.33
CA GLU A 49 -23.18 -14.09 43.47
C GLU A 49 -24.48 -13.39 43.06
N ASN A 50 -25.40 -14.17 42.48
CA ASN A 50 -26.85 -14.10 42.60
C ASN A 50 -27.51 -14.98 41.52
N GLY A 51 -27.83 -16.22 41.88
CA GLY A 51 -29.09 -16.88 41.49
C GLY A 51 -29.48 -17.05 40.01
N SER A 52 -28.60 -16.83 39.01
CA SER A 52 -28.89 -17.13 37.61
C SER A 52 -27.96 -18.21 37.08
N THR A 53 -28.55 -19.29 36.54
CA THR A 53 -27.95 -20.36 35.74
C THR A 53 -26.65 -19.97 35.03
N ALA A 54 -25.60 -20.79 35.18
CA ALA A 54 -24.31 -20.66 34.49
C ALA A 54 -24.50 -20.15 33.06
N ALA A 55 -24.10 -18.91 32.80
CA ALA A 55 -24.23 -18.33 31.47
C ALA A 55 -23.35 -19.12 30.50
N GLU A 56 -23.95 -19.76 29.50
CA GLU A 56 -23.21 -20.42 28.42
C GLU A 56 -22.17 -19.45 27.84
N VAL A 57 -20.90 -19.87 27.82
CA VAL A 57 -19.83 -19.13 27.17
C VAL A 57 -20.10 -19.11 25.67
N ARG A 58 -20.62 -17.98 25.18
CA ARG A 58 -21.00 -17.81 23.77
C ARG A 58 -19.78 -17.75 22.87
N VAL A 59 -19.72 -18.64 21.90
CA VAL A 59 -18.69 -18.73 20.84
C VAL A 59 -19.14 -17.90 19.63
N GLY A 60 -18.21 -17.15 19.04
CA GLY A 60 -18.46 -16.31 17.86
C GLY A 60 -18.83 -14.86 18.18
N VAL A 61 -18.84 -14.04 17.12
CA VAL A 61 -19.26 -12.64 17.15
C VAL A 61 -20.79 -12.57 17.03
N VAL A 62 -21.45 -11.84 17.93
CA VAL A 62 -22.91 -11.66 17.89
C VAL A 62 -23.23 -10.28 17.31
N PRO A 63 -23.86 -10.16 16.13
CA PRO A 63 -24.12 -8.84 15.56
C PRO A 63 -25.07 -8.04 16.48
N THR A 64 -24.66 -6.86 16.96
CA THR A 64 -25.54 -5.97 17.75
C THR A 64 -25.82 -4.64 17.07
N VAL A 65 -25.01 -4.23 16.09
CA VAL A 65 -25.25 -3.01 15.31
C VAL A 65 -26.45 -3.20 14.37
N GLN A 66 -27.44 -2.31 14.53
CA GLN A 66 -28.58 -2.26 13.61
C GLN A 66 -28.16 -1.73 12.23
N LEU A 67 -28.77 -2.29 11.17
CA LEU A 67 -28.49 -1.90 9.78
C LEU A 67 -28.61 -0.39 9.53
N GLY A 68 -29.64 0.26 10.10
CA GLY A 68 -29.83 1.71 9.97
C GLY A 68 -28.67 2.53 10.54
N ASN A 69 -28.12 2.11 11.68
CA ASN A 69 -26.98 2.79 12.30
C ASN A 69 -25.69 2.57 11.51
N ALA A 70 -25.49 1.37 10.97
CA ALA A 70 -24.36 1.07 10.09
C ALA A 70 -24.41 1.91 8.79
N LEU A 71 -25.59 2.01 8.16
CA LEU A 71 -25.78 2.87 6.98
C LEU A 71 -25.57 4.35 7.31
N GLY A 72 -26.08 4.82 8.46
CA GLY A 72 -25.87 6.18 8.94
C GLY A 72 -24.39 6.51 9.14
N LEU A 73 -23.62 5.57 9.72
CA LEU A 73 -22.17 5.70 9.88
C LEU A 73 -21.46 5.89 8.53
N ILE A 74 -21.84 5.06 7.56
CA ILE A 74 -21.23 5.04 6.22
C ILE A 74 -21.55 6.31 5.44
N VAL A 75 -22.81 6.74 5.44
CA VAL A 75 -23.24 8.00 4.82
C VAL A 75 -22.58 9.19 5.50
N GLY A 76 -22.56 9.22 6.83
CA GLY A 76 -21.90 10.28 7.60
C GLY A 76 -20.42 10.41 7.25
N PHE A 77 -19.73 9.28 7.10
CA PHE A 77 -18.35 9.28 6.65
C PHE A 77 -18.19 9.75 5.20
N GLY A 78 -19.05 9.30 4.28
CA GLY A 78 -19.03 9.76 2.88
C GLY A 78 -19.21 11.28 2.77
N VAL A 79 -20.11 11.86 3.57
CA VAL A 79 -20.28 13.31 3.67
C VAL A 79 -19.03 13.98 4.23
N PHE A 80 -18.43 13.44 5.30
CA PHE A 80 -17.18 13.96 5.86
C PHE A 80 -16.05 13.98 4.82
N ALA A 81 -15.84 12.89 4.08
CA ALA A 81 -14.84 12.81 3.02
C ALA A 81 -15.10 13.83 1.89
N ALA A 82 -16.36 13.99 1.49
CA ALA A 82 -16.75 14.97 0.49
C ALA A 82 -16.49 16.42 0.96
N LEU A 83 -16.75 16.73 2.23
CA LEU A 83 -16.48 18.04 2.81
C LEU A 83 -14.97 18.34 2.85
N VAL A 84 -14.14 17.36 3.22
CA VAL A 84 -12.67 17.50 3.18
C VAL A 84 -12.19 17.73 1.75
N ALA A 85 -12.71 16.98 0.78
CA ALA A 85 -12.36 17.13 -0.63
C ALA A 85 -12.79 18.50 -1.19
N LEU A 86 -13.96 19.00 -0.79
CA LEU A 86 -14.44 20.33 -1.15
C LEU A 86 -13.56 21.41 -0.54
N ALA A 87 -13.24 21.33 0.76
CA ALA A 87 -12.36 22.27 1.44
C ALA A 87 -11.00 22.37 0.75
N PHE A 88 -10.43 21.22 0.38
CA PHE A 88 -9.19 21.18 -0.39
C PHE A 88 -9.33 21.86 -1.76
N SER A 89 -10.40 21.55 -2.49
CA SER A 89 -10.67 22.15 -3.80
C SER A 89 -10.77 23.67 -3.72
N LEU A 90 -11.37 24.21 -2.65
CA LEU A 90 -11.43 25.64 -2.37
C LEU A 90 -10.05 26.23 -2.08
N VAL A 91 -9.24 25.57 -1.23
CA VAL A 91 -7.87 26.03 -0.93
C VAL A 91 -7.03 26.10 -2.21
N ARG A 92 -7.10 25.09 -3.08
CA ARG A 92 -6.38 25.13 -4.36
C ARG A 92 -6.85 26.28 -5.24
N ARG A 93 -8.16 26.44 -5.38
CA ARG A 93 -8.75 27.46 -6.25
C ARG A 93 -8.37 28.88 -5.80
N PHE A 94 -8.48 29.17 -4.51
CA PHE A 94 -8.31 30.52 -3.98
C PHE A 94 -6.89 30.86 -3.49
N VAL A 95 -6.07 29.86 -3.12
CA VAL A 95 -4.71 30.09 -2.63
C VAL A 95 -3.65 29.74 -3.68
N TYR A 96 -3.78 28.60 -4.33
CA TYR A 96 -2.75 28.11 -5.26
C TYR A 96 -3.01 28.48 -6.72
N HIS A 97 -4.25 28.82 -7.08
CA HIS A 97 -4.68 29.15 -8.45
C HIS A 97 -4.34 28.05 -9.48
N ASP A 98 -4.38 26.77 -9.07
CA ASP A 98 -3.92 25.62 -9.88
C ASP A 98 -4.97 24.50 -10.05
N ALA A 99 -6.23 24.77 -9.69
CA ALA A 99 -7.31 23.78 -9.65
C ALA A 99 -7.66 23.15 -11.02
N ASP A 100 -7.50 23.90 -12.12
CA ASP A 100 -7.94 23.48 -13.46
C ASP A 100 -6.84 22.81 -14.30
N ASN A 101 -5.64 22.61 -13.76
CA ASN A 101 -4.55 21.97 -14.49
C ASN A 101 -4.65 20.43 -14.44
N LEU A 102 -4.58 19.82 -15.62
CA LEU A 102 -4.69 18.38 -15.90
C LEU A 102 -3.64 17.54 -15.16
N ASP A 103 -2.38 17.98 -15.17
CA ASP A 103 -1.31 17.29 -14.43
C ASP A 103 -1.54 17.35 -12.91
N THR A 104 -2.27 18.36 -12.45
CA THR A 104 -2.64 18.51 -11.06
C THR A 104 -3.71 17.51 -10.62
N ALA A 105 -4.61 17.13 -11.53
CA ALA A 105 -5.66 16.13 -11.29
C ALA A 105 -5.15 14.67 -11.27
N PHE A 106 -3.91 14.43 -11.69
CA PHE A 106 -3.26 13.11 -11.72
C PHE A 106 -2.02 12.98 -10.82
N ASP A 107 -1.30 14.07 -10.58
CA ASP A 107 0.00 14.02 -9.89
C ASP A 107 0.02 14.90 -8.62
N ALA A 108 -1.16 15.41 -8.21
CA ALA A 108 -1.31 16.45 -7.19
C ALA A 108 -0.50 17.75 -7.47
N GLY A 109 0.11 17.87 -8.65
CA GLY A 109 1.01 18.97 -9.02
C GLY A 109 2.47 18.77 -8.58
N GLY A 110 2.87 17.57 -8.14
CA GLY A 110 4.27 17.26 -7.82
C GLY A 110 4.84 17.98 -6.59
N LYS A 111 3.98 18.49 -5.69
CA LYS A 111 4.34 19.36 -4.55
C LYS A 111 3.78 18.84 -3.22
N VAL A 112 3.77 17.53 -3.00
CA VAL A 112 3.31 16.91 -1.74
C VAL A 112 4.40 16.97 -0.68
N SER A 113 4.06 17.38 0.55
CA SER A 113 5.00 17.44 1.67
C SER A 113 5.47 16.04 2.14
N ILE A 114 6.56 15.97 2.91
CA ILE A 114 7.08 14.69 3.44
C ILE A 114 6.02 14.03 4.32
N GLY A 115 5.40 14.81 5.22
CA GLY A 115 4.36 14.31 6.12
C GLY A 115 3.17 13.79 5.34
N LEU A 116 2.65 14.57 4.39
CA LEU A 116 1.47 14.15 3.62
C LEU A 116 1.75 12.93 2.72
N THR A 117 2.97 12.82 2.18
CA THR A 117 3.43 11.63 1.45
C THR A 117 3.49 10.43 2.38
N ALA A 118 4.14 10.55 3.55
CA ALA A 118 4.23 9.49 4.54
C ALA A 118 2.86 9.01 4.98
N THR A 119 1.94 9.93 5.31
CA THR A 119 0.58 9.59 5.73
C THR A 119 -0.19 8.88 4.63
N THR A 120 -0.04 9.30 3.37
CA THR A 120 -0.70 8.63 2.25
C THR A 120 -0.18 7.22 2.04
N ILE A 121 1.14 7.00 2.19
CA ILE A 121 1.72 5.66 2.16
C ILE A 121 1.18 4.79 3.30
N VAL A 122 1.11 5.32 4.54
CA VAL A 122 0.51 4.59 5.66
C VAL A 122 -0.96 4.25 5.37
N SER A 123 -1.73 5.21 4.88
CA SER A 123 -3.14 5.05 4.53
C SER A 123 -3.36 3.99 3.45
N GLN A 124 -2.48 3.92 2.45
CA GLN A 124 -2.54 2.96 1.34
C GLN A 124 -2.08 1.55 1.74
N TRP A 125 -1.14 1.45 2.70
CA TRP A 125 -0.65 0.15 3.17
C TRP A 125 -1.46 -0.39 4.34
N THR A 126 -2.29 0.42 4.99
CA THR A 126 -3.20 -0.03 6.07
C THR A 126 -4.44 -0.66 5.45
N TRP A 127 -4.28 -1.91 5.02
CA TRP A 127 -5.36 -2.72 4.48
C TRP A 127 -6.30 -3.17 5.59
N SER A 128 -7.54 -3.55 5.24
CA SER A 128 -8.39 -4.30 6.18
C SER A 128 -7.67 -5.57 6.65
N ALA A 129 -6.94 -6.24 5.76
CA ALA A 129 -6.02 -7.33 6.10
C ALA A 129 -4.96 -6.93 7.15
N THR A 130 -4.40 -5.71 7.10
CA THR A 130 -3.41 -5.25 8.09
C THR A 130 -3.97 -5.25 9.50
N LEU A 131 -5.22 -4.86 9.67
CA LEU A 131 -5.88 -4.80 10.98
C LEU A 131 -6.35 -6.17 11.46
N LEU A 132 -6.85 -7.00 10.54
CA LEU A 132 -7.45 -8.29 10.88
C LEU A 132 -6.43 -9.43 10.88
N GLN A 133 -5.68 -9.58 9.78
CA GLN A 133 -4.73 -10.67 9.59
C GLN A 133 -3.57 -10.60 10.59
N SER A 134 -3.11 -9.39 10.94
CA SER A 134 -2.04 -9.22 11.95
C SER A 134 -2.46 -9.78 13.32
N ALA A 135 -3.70 -9.53 13.74
CA ALA A 135 -4.24 -10.09 14.97
C ALA A 135 -4.55 -11.59 14.84
N THR A 136 -4.99 -12.06 13.67
CA THR A 136 -5.15 -13.50 13.38
C THR A 136 -3.83 -14.23 13.56
N VAL A 137 -2.72 -13.75 12.99
CA VAL A 137 -1.43 -14.43 13.15
C VAL A 137 -0.89 -14.34 14.57
N ALA A 138 -1.21 -13.28 15.33
CA ALA A 138 -0.89 -13.22 16.75
C ALA A 138 -1.67 -14.25 17.57
N SER A 139 -2.95 -14.46 17.25
CA SER A 139 -3.75 -15.53 17.88
C SER A 139 -3.23 -16.93 17.57
N LYS A 140 -2.55 -17.11 16.43
CA LYS A 140 -1.96 -18.39 16.03
C LYS A 140 -0.57 -18.59 16.62
N TYR A 141 0.28 -17.58 16.60
CA TYR A 141 1.72 -17.71 16.85
C TYR A 141 2.24 -16.94 18.08
N GLY A 142 1.36 -16.30 18.84
CA GLY A 142 1.75 -15.52 20.01
C GLY A 142 2.55 -14.27 19.62
N ILE A 143 3.54 -13.89 20.42
CA ILE A 143 4.34 -12.67 20.21
C ILE A 143 5.16 -12.66 18.91
N SER A 144 5.43 -13.83 18.33
CA SER A 144 6.14 -13.97 17.06
C SER A 144 5.31 -13.41 15.89
N GLY A 145 3.98 -13.61 15.93
CA GLY A 145 3.04 -13.18 14.89
C GLY A 145 3.01 -11.67 14.62
N PRO A 146 2.76 -10.81 15.64
CA PRO A 146 2.75 -9.35 15.51
C PRO A 146 4.00 -8.81 14.81
N PHE A 147 5.17 -9.32 15.19
CA PHE A 147 6.44 -8.86 14.65
C PHE A 147 6.66 -9.32 13.22
N TRP A 148 6.50 -10.61 12.92
CA TRP A 148 6.70 -11.11 11.56
C TRP A 148 5.72 -10.52 10.56
N TYR A 149 4.50 -10.18 11.01
CA TYR A 149 3.57 -9.41 10.21
C TYR A 149 4.12 -7.99 9.94
N ALA A 150 4.39 -7.23 11.00
CA ALA A 150 4.79 -5.83 10.90
C ALA A 150 6.14 -5.65 10.20
N ALA A 151 7.19 -6.32 10.67
CA ALA A 151 8.53 -6.26 10.09
C ALA A 151 8.53 -6.80 8.66
N GLY A 152 7.87 -7.96 8.46
CA GLY A 152 7.85 -8.65 7.18
C GLY A 152 7.15 -7.87 6.07
N ALA A 153 6.24 -6.95 6.38
CA ALA A 153 5.54 -6.10 5.42
C ALA A 153 6.06 -4.63 5.38
N THR A 154 6.88 -4.23 6.34
CA THR A 154 7.46 -2.87 6.40
C THR A 154 8.64 -2.71 5.43
N ILE A 155 9.44 -3.76 5.26
CA ILE A 155 10.67 -3.69 4.46
C ILE A 155 10.42 -3.37 2.99
N GLN A 156 9.28 -3.80 2.44
CA GLN A 156 8.91 -3.58 1.04
C GLN A 156 8.70 -2.10 0.78
N VAL A 157 7.96 -1.43 1.66
CA VAL A 157 7.71 0.02 1.59
C VAL A 157 9.00 0.81 1.72
N ILE A 158 9.88 0.42 2.67
CA ILE A 158 11.18 1.08 2.86
C ILE A 158 12.07 0.89 1.63
N LEU A 159 12.16 -0.33 1.08
CA LEU A 159 12.97 -0.61 -0.10
C LEU A 159 12.39 0.03 -1.36
N PHE A 160 11.07 0.26 -1.40
CA PHE A 160 10.44 1.01 -2.48
C PHE A 160 10.92 2.47 -2.54
N ALA A 161 11.44 3.04 -1.46
CA ALA A 161 12.11 4.35 -1.49
C ALA A 161 13.26 4.39 -2.52
N ILE A 162 13.96 3.26 -2.72
CA ILE A 162 15.01 3.10 -3.75
C ILE A 162 14.39 3.20 -5.14
N LEU A 163 13.29 2.49 -5.39
CA LEU A 163 12.63 2.55 -6.70
C LEU A 163 12.01 3.93 -6.96
N SER A 164 11.49 4.58 -5.92
CA SER A 164 10.94 5.93 -6.01
C SER A 164 12.00 6.93 -6.48
N ILE A 165 13.18 6.94 -5.87
CA ILE A 165 14.25 7.86 -6.28
C ILE A 165 14.80 7.53 -7.67
N GLU A 166 14.91 6.25 -8.02
CA GLU A 166 15.39 5.83 -9.33
C GLU A 166 14.40 6.18 -10.45
N LEU A 167 13.10 5.99 -10.23
CA LEU A 167 12.05 6.45 -11.16
C LEU A 167 12.16 7.95 -11.39
N LYS A 168 12.25 8.72 -10.31
CA LYS A 168 12.29 10.18 -10.41
C LYS A 168 13.53 10.73 -11.07
N THR A 169 14.65 10.01 -10.99
CA THR A 169 15.91 10.43 -11.61
C THR A 169 16.08 9.93 -13.05
N LYS A 170 15.41 8.83 -13.43
CA LYS A 170 15.56 8.20 -14.76
C LYS A 170 14.36 8.35 -15.68
N ALA A 171 13.17 8.55 -15.14
CA ALA A 171 11.92 8.71 -15.88
C ALA A 171 11.00 9.76 -15.22
N PRO A 172 11.47 11.02 -15.06
CA PRO A 172 10.74 12.06 -14.31
C PRO A 172 9.36 12.41 -14.88
N GLY A 173 9.12 12.21 -16.19
CA GLY A 173 7.84 12.47 -16.85
C GLY A 173 6.91 11.26 -16.95
N ALA A 174 7.32 10.09 -16.47
CA ALA A 174 6.47 8.89 -16.51
C ALA A 174 5.29 8.99 -15.53
N LYS A 175 4.11 8.58 -16.00
CA LYS A 175 2.85 8.55 -15.23
C LYS A 175 2.52 7.17 -14.68
N THR A 176 3.11 6.13 -15.23
CA THR A 176 3.03 4.75 -14.73
C THR A 176 4.39 4.08 -14.84
N PHE A 177 4.66 3.06 -14.02
CA PHE A 177 5.92 2.31 -14.16
C PHE A 177 5.96 1.50 -15.47
N LEU A 178 4.78 1.13 -15.97
CA LEU A 178 4.60 0.41 -17.23
C LEU A 178 5.08 1.24 -18.43
N GLN A 179 4.89 2.57 -18.43
CA GLN A 179 5.48 3.45 -19.44
C GLN A 179 7.01 3.35 -19.49
N VAL A 180 7.67 3.20 -18.34
CA VAL A 180 9.12 3.00 -18.27
C VAL A 180 9.50 1.66 -18.90
N ILE A 181 8.75 0.60 -18.60
CA ILE A 181 8.95 -0.73 -19.19
C ILE A 181 8.77 -0.69 -20.71
N LYS A 182 7.73 0.01 -21.21
CA LYS A 182 7.50 0.18 -22.65
C LYS A 182 8.65 0.93 -23.32
N ALA A 183 9.09 2.04 -22.74
CA ALA A 183 10.17 2.86 -23.29
C ALA A 183 11.51 2.10 -23.38
N ARG A 184 11.79 1.21 -22.42
CA ARG A 184 13.04 0.42 -22.41
C ARG A 184 12.96 -0.86 -23.23
N PHE A 185 11.85 -1.59 -23.14
CA PHE A 185 11.78 -3.00 -23.55
C PHE A 185 10.72 -3.29 -24.62
N GLY A 186 10.00 -2.25 -25.08
CA GLY A 186 9.03 -2.35 -26.16
C GLY A 186 7.69 -3.00 -25.75
N THR A 187 6.86 -3.22 -26.77
CA THR A 187 5.44 -3.58 -26.61
C THR A 187 5.21 -4.94 -25.96
N THR A 188 5.96 -5.98 -26.34
CA THR A 188 5.73 -7.33 -25.78
C THR A 188 5.93 -7.34 -24.27
N THR A 189 7.07 -6.79 -23.81
CA THR A 189 7.36 -6.69 -22.38
C THR A 189 6.32 -5.84 -21.68
N HIS A 190 5.94 -4.71 -22.26
CA HIS A 190 4.92 -3.84 -21.68
C HIS A 190 3.59 -4.58 -21.44
N VAL A 191 3.06 -5.27 -22.46
CA VAL A 191 1.80 -6.03 -22.34
C VAL A 191 1.90 -7.12 -21.27
N THR A 192 3.03 -7.85 -21.20
CA THR A 192 3.25 -8.86 -20.16
C THR A 192 3.15 -8.24 -18.76
N PHE A 193 3.80 -7.12 -18.51
CA PHE A 193 3.77 -6.47 -17.20
C PHE A 193 2.42 -5.78 -16.90
N CYS A 194 1.68 -5.31 -17.92
CA CYS A 194 0.30 -4.85 -17.74
C CYS A 194 -0.60 -5.97 -17.20
N VAL A 195 -0.43 -7.20 -17.68
CA VAL A 195 -1.19 -8.37 -17.20
C VAL A 195 -0.87 -8.67 -15.73
N PHE A 196 0.41 -8.67 -15.35
CA PHE A 196 0.81 -8.89 -13.96
C PHE A 196 0.36 -7.76 -13.02
N ALA A 197 0.44 -6.50 -13.46
CA ALA A 197 -0.09 -5.36 -12.70
C ALA A 197 -1.61 -5.52 -12.49
N GLY A 198 -2.35 -5.90 -13.55
CA GLY A 198 -3.77 -6.19 -13.47
C GLY A 198 -4.11 -7.31 -12.48
N PHE A 199 -3.35 -8.42 -12.48
CA PHE A 199 -3.51 -9.49 -11.48
C PHE A 199 -3.21 -9.02 -10.06
N THR A 200 -2.19 -8.17 -9.89
CA THR A 200 -1.84 -7.60 -8.59
C THR A 200 -3.00 -6.78 -8.04
N ASN A 201 -3.48 -5.80 -8.80
CA ASN A 201 -4.60 -4.96 -8.38
C ASN A 201 -5.89 -5.76 -8.15
N LEU A 202 -6.12 -6.83 -8.94
CA LEU A 202 -7.27 -7.72 -8.75
C LEU A 202 -7.21 -8.46 -7.41
N VAL A 203 -6.07 -9.09 -7.09
CA VAL A 203 -5.90 -9.87 -5.84
C VAL A 203 -5.94 -8.97 -4.62
N VAL A 204 -5.30 -7.80 -4.67
CA VAL A 204 -5.32 -6.81 -3.58
C VAL A 204 -6.75 -6.30 -3.35
N THR A 205 -7.45 -5.89 -4.42
CA THR A 205 -8.86 -5.41 -4.32
C THR A 205 -9.78 -6.49 -3.76
N ALA A 206 -9.65 -7.74 -4.20
CA ALA A 206 -10.43 -8.86 -3.68
C ALA A 206 -10.15 -9.09 -2.18
N SER A 207 -8.89 -9.02 -1.75
CA SER A 207 -8.49 -9.22 -0.35
C SER A 207 -9.08 -8.13 0.55
N LEU A 208 -9.02 -6.87 0.10
CA LEU A 208 -9.57 -5.73 0.83
C LEU A 208 -11.07 -5.87 1.07
N LEU A 209 -11.81 -6.23 0.01
CA LEU A 209 -13.25 -6.32 0.06
C LEU A 209 -13.75 -7.55 0.78
N LEU A 210 -13.11 -8.72 0.63
CA LEU A 210 -13.49 -9.93 1.39
C LEU A 210 -13.38 -9.69 2.89
N ALA A 211 -12.26 -9.12 3.35
CA ALA A 211 -12.07 -8.73 4.74
C ALA A 211 -13.13 -7.71 5.20
N GLY A 212 -13.39 -6.69 4.37
CA GLY A 212 -14.42 -5.69 4.66
C GLY A 212 -15.80 -6.32 4.82
N THR A 213 -16.22 -7.15 3.86
CA THR A 213 -17.52 -7.80 3.89
C THR A 213 -17.67 -8.76 5.05
N ALA A 214 -16.63 -9.53 5.40
CA ALA A 214 -16.67 -10.48 6.52
C ALA A 214 -16.88 -9.78 7.87
N VAL A 215 -16.24 -8.62 8.07
CA VAL A 215 -16.45 -7.83 9.29
C VAL A 215 -17.83 -7.16 9.30
N LEU A 216 -18.26 -6.60 8.16
CA LEU A 216 -19.57 -5.96 8.07
C LEU A 216 -20.71 -6.96 8.35
N THR A 217 -20.67 -8.15 7.75
CA THR A 217 -21.72 -9.17 7.93
C THR A 217 -21.69 -9.83 9.31
N SER A 218 -20.53 -9.84 9.99
CA SER A 218 -20.43 -10.38 11.37
C SER A 218 -20.86 -9.39 12.45
N LEU A 219 -20.78 -8.08 12.18
CA LEU A 219 -21.13 -7.03 13.15
C LEU A 219 -22.54 -6.45 12.96
N VAL A 220 -23.04 -6.40 11.72
CA VAL A 220 -24.33 -5.74 11.41
C VAL A 220 -25.45 -6.76 11.30
N GLN A 221 -26.51 -6.56 12.10
CA GLN A 221 -27.67 -7.45 12.12
C GLN A 221 -28.41 -7.45 10.78
N GLY A 222 -28.58 -8.64 10.22
CA GLY A 222 -29.37 -8.86 8.99
C GLY A 222 -28.71 -8.33 7.72
N LEU A 223 -27.43 -7.95 7.75
CA LEU A 223 -26.71 -7.49 6.56
C LEU A 223 -26.30 -8.68 5.69
N SER A 224 -26.87 -8.77 4.48
CA SER A 224 -26.47 -9.79 3.52
C SER A 224 -25.09 -9.47 2.92
N LEU A 225 -24.39 -10.51 2.43
CA LEU A 225 -23.09 -10.36 1.78
C LEU A 225 -23.18 -9.45 0.55
N GLU A 226 -24.23 -9.61 -0.25
CA GLU A 226 -24.48 -8.83 -1.46
C GLU A 226 -24.66 -7.35 -1.13
N LEU A 227 -25.43 -7.05 -0.08
CA LEU A 227 -25.62 -5.68 0.35
C LEU A 227 -24.32 -5.09 0.92
N ALA A 228 -23.56 -5.87 1.71
CA ALA A 228 -22.27 -5.42 2.23
C ALA A 228 -21.28 -5.07 1.10
N CYS A 229 -21.17 -5.91 0.06
CA CYS A 229 -20.25 -5.64 -1.04
C CYS A 229 -20.71 -4.46 -1.91
N MET A 230 -22.03 -4.29 -2.12
CA MET A 230 -22.58 -3.11 -2.80
C MET A 230 -22.29 -1.83 -2.03
N ILE A 231 -22.46 -1.83 -0.70
CA ILE A 231 -22.18 -0.68 0.15
C ILE A 231 -20.69 -0.32 0.08
N LEU A 232 -19.79 -1.29 0.28
CA LEU A 232 -18.34 -1.03 0.22
C LEU A 232 -17.91 -0.51 -1.15
N SER A 233 -18.44 -1.09 -2.23
CA SER A 233 -18.13 -0.66 -3.60
C SER A 233 -18.65 0.76 -3.86
N ALA A 234 -19.88 1.08 -3.46
CA ALA A 234 -20.45 2.42 -3.61
C ALA A 234 -19.62 3.47 -2.87
N VAL A 235 -19.15 3.14 -1.66
CA VAL A 235 -18.31 3.99 -0.84
C VAL A 235 -16.94 4.24 -1.49
N ILE A 236 -16.28 3.20 -2.00
CA ILE A 236 -15.02 3.32 -2.74
C ILE A 236 -15.20 4.19 -3.99
N GLY A 237 -16.25 3.94 -4.78
CA GLY A 237 -16.53 4.69 -6.01
C GLY A 237 -16.82 6.17 -5.75
N ALA A 238 -17.68 6.46 -4.78
CA ALA A 238 -18.01 7.83 -4.40
C ALA A 238 -16.78 8.59 -3.93
N TYR A 239 -15.97 7.97 -3.05
CA TYR A 239 -14.71 8.53 -2.58
C TYR A 239 -13.75 8.85 -3.73
N THR A 240 -13.61 7.92 -4.67
CA THR A 240 -12.67 8.04 -5.79
C THR A 240 -13.09 9.10 -6.80
N LEU A 241 -14.39 9.19 -7.11
CA LEU A 241 -14.95 10.17 -8.05
C LEU A 241 -14.95 11.60 -7.48
N ILE A 242 -15.26 11.76 -6.19
CA ILE A 242 -15.30 13.09 -5.53
C ILE A 242 -13.88 13.61 -5.28
N GLY A 243 -12.95 12.74 -4.89
CA GLY A 243 -11.62 13.17 -4.45
C GLY A 243 -10.69 13.63 -5.57
N GLY A 244 -10.62 12.91 -6.69
CA GLY A 244 -9.48 13.04 -7.61
C GLY A 244 -8.13 12.79 -6.91
N LEU A 245 -7.04 12.64 -7.66
CA LEU A 245 -5.76 12.22 -7.05
C LEU A 245 -5.17 13.20 -6.03
N GLY A 246 -5.54 14.49 -6.07
CA GLY A 246 -5.05 15.50 -5.11
C GLY A 246 -5.80 15.49 -3.79
N ALA A 247 -7.14 15.43 -3.81
CA ALA A 247 -7.91 15.48 -2.56
C ALA A 247 -7.82 14.16 -1.78
N THR A 248 -7.56 13.04 -2.46
CA THR A 248 -7.31 11.76 -1.79
C THR A 248 -6.13 11.81 -0.83
N PHE A 249 -5.08 12.60 -1.07
CA PHE A 249 -3.97 12.78 -0.09
C PHE A 249 -4.47 13.36 1.25
N TYR A 250 -5.35 14.36 1.19
CA TYR A 250 -5.87 15.02 2.39
C TYR A 250 -6.89 14.15 3.11
N VAL A 251 -7.75 13.46 2.37
CA VAL A 251 -8.70 12.54 2.98
C VAL A 251 -7.95 11.35 3.60
N SER A 252 -6.91 10.83 2.94
CA SER A 252 -6.00 9.82 3.51
C SER A 252 -5.33 10.29 4.80
N TYR A 253 -5.04 11.60 4.93
CA TYR A 253 -4.55 12.16 6.19
C TYR A 253 -5.54 12.03 7.35
N PHE A 254 -6.80 12.43 7.12
CA PHE A 254 -7.84 12.29 8.15
C PHE A 254 -8.15 10.82 8.44
N ASN A 255 -8.15 9.96 7.42
CA ASN A 255 -8.32 8.51 7.58
C ASN A 255 -7.28 7.92 8.50
N THR A 256 -6.01 8.18 8.21
CA THR A 256 -4.90 7.64 9.00
C THR A 256 -4.90 8.20 10.43
N THR A 257 -5.25 9.47 10.60
CA THR A 257 -5.39 10.11 11.92
C THR A 257 -6.44 9.41 12.78
N LEU A 258 -7.62 9.13 12.20
CA LEU A 258 -8.69 8.44 12.90
C LEU A 258 -8.34 6.98 13.19
N ILE A 259 -7.65 6.28 12.27
CA ILE A 259 -7.13 4.92 12.51
C ILE A 259 -6.21 4.90 13.73
N PHE A 260 -5.22 5.80 13.81
CA PHE A 260 -4.34 5.87 14.98
C PHE A 260 -5.08 6.23 16.27
N SER A 261 -6.04 7.15 16.19
CA SER A 261 -6.84 7.55 17.36
C SER A 261 -7.65 6.38 17.93
N MET A 262 -8.28 5.60 17.05
CA MET A 262 -9.04 4.40 17.43
C MET A 262 -8.12 3.27 17.91
N LEU A 263 -6.95 3.09 17.31
CA LEU A 263 -5.94 2.13 17.75
C LEU A 263 -5.46 2.45 19.18
N LEU A 264 -5.16 3.72 19.47
CA LEU A 264 -4.77 4.16 20.82
C LEU A 264 -5.91 3.99 21.82
N LEU A 265 -7.17 4.22 21.42
CA LEU A 265 -8.33 3.93 22.26
C LEU A 265 -8.37 2.45 22.65
N LEU A 266 -8.20 1.53 21.70
CA LEU A 266 -8.17 0.09 21.96
C LEU A 266 -7.01 -0.30 22.90
N VAL A 267 -5.83 0.29 22.72
CA VAL A 267 -4.68 0.08 23.60
C VAL A 267 -4.98 0.53 25.03
N ILE A 268 -5.53 1.73 25.20
CA ILE A 268 -5.88 2.30 26.49
C ILE A 268 -6.92 1.41 27.18
N GLU A 269 -7.94 0.99 26.46
CA GLU A 269 -8.97 0.11 27.00
C GLU A 269 -8.36 -1.19 27.50
N VAL A 270 -7.59 -1.92 26.67
CA VAL A 270 -7.03 -3.24 27.01
C VAL A 270 -6.07 -3.17 28.19
N TYR A 271 -5.11 -2.24 28.16
CA TYR A 271 -3.97 -2.25 29.09
C TYR A 271 -4.11 -1.32 30.30
N TYR A 272 -5.06 -0.38 30.30
CA TYR A 272 -5.21 0.58 31.39
C TYR A 272 -6.62 0.63 31.98
N ASN A 273 -7.64 0.19 31.24
CA ASN A 273 -9.05 0.15 31.66
C ASN A 273 -9.49 1.40 32.47
N PRO A 274 -9.35 2.62 31.93
CA PRO A 274 -9.53 3.85 32.70
C PRO A 274 -10.96 4.08 33.20
N TYR A 275 -11.94 3.40 32.59
CA TYR A 275 -13.36 3.51 32.95
C TYR A 275 -13.82 2.36 33.87
N GLU A 276 -12.89 1.53 34.36
CA GLU A 276 -13.17 0.37 35.21
C GLU A 276 -14.25 -0.54 34.60
N ASN A 277 -14.18 -0.76 33.28
CA ASN A 277 -15.11 -1.63 32.58
C ASN A 277 -15.00 -3.04 33.16
N SER A 278 -16.07 -3.50 33.80
CA SER A 278 -16.15 -4.83 34.43
C SER A 278 -15.99 -5.98 33.43
N ARG A 279 -16.14 -5.70 32.13
CA ARG A 279 -15.96 -6.64 31.03
C ARG A 279 -14.50 -6.87 30.64
N ASN A 280 -13.56 -6.08 31.15
CA ASN A 280 -12.16 -6.20 30.83
C ASN A 280 -11.38 -6.89 31.98
N PRO A 281 -11.16 -8.22 31.89
CA PRO A 281 -10.39 -8.95 32.89
C PRO A 281 -8.87 -8.68 32.80
N ILE A 282 -8.40 -8.14 31.67
CA ILE A 282 -6.99 -7.92 31.37
C ILE A 282 -6.49 -6.70 32.13
N GLY A 283 -6.92 -5.49 31.78
CA GLY A 283 -6.65 -4.24 32.50
C GLY A 283 -5.19 -3.85 32.80
N SER A 284 -4.18 -4.66 32.44
CA SER A 284 -2.75 -4.41 32.61
C SER A 284 -1.92 -5.40 31.80
N SER A 285 -0.68 -5.03 31.44
CA SER A 285 0.25 -5.94 30.75
C SER A 285 0.68 -7.14 31.62
N SER A 286 0.70 -6.97 32.94
CA SER A 286 1.00 -8.06 33.90
C SER A 286 -0.09 -9.13 33.89
N LYS A 287 -1.38 -8.73 33.97
CA LYS A 287 -2.49 -9.68 33.86
C LYS A 287 -2.57 -10.33 32.48
N MET A 288 -2.31 -9.58 31.40
CA MET A 288 -2.19 -10.18 30.06
C MET A 288 -1.15 -11.29 30.04
N TYR A 289 0.03 -11.06 30.63
CA TYR A 289 1.08 -12.08 30.75
C TYR A 289 0.57 -13.31 31.51
N GLN A 290 -0.08 -13.13 32.66
CA GLN A 290 -0.58 -14.24 33.48
C GLN A 290 -1.56 -15.14 32.71
N PHE A 291 -2.46 -14.54 31.92
CA PHE A 291 -3.35 -15.31 31.06
C PHE A 291 -2.63 -16.04 29.93
N LEU A 292 -1.61 -15.43 29.32
CA LEU A 292 -0.84 -16.03 28.24
C LEU A 292 0.09 -17.16 28.73
N ASP A 293 0.60 -17.04 29.96
CA ASP A 293 1.47 -18.03 30.61
C ASP A 293 0.69 -19.29 31.02
N CYS A 294 -0.61 -19.15 31.33
CA CYS A 294 -1.43 -20.29 31.75
C CYS A 294 -1.92 -21.19 30.59
N ILE A 295 -1.85 -20.70 29.34
CA ILE A 295 -2.30 -21.44 28.15
C ILE A 295 -1.14 -22.07 27.38
N ASN A 296 -1.36 -23.26 26.85
CA ASN A 296 -0.41 -23.91 25.94
C ASN A 296 -0.57 -23.39 24.51
N GLY A 297 0.54 -22.96 23.93
CA GLY A 297 0.75 -22.57 22.54
C GLY A 297 0.73 -23.73 21.55
N PRO A 298 0.73 -23.42 20.25
CA PRO A 298 0.74 -24.42 19.19
C PRO A 298 2.05 -25.22 19.15
N SER A 299 2.00 -26.40 18.54
CA SER A 299 3.18 -27.20 18.28
C SER A 299 4.18 -26.45 17.38
N GLY A 300 5.46 -26.49 17.76
CA GLY A 300 6.53 -25.78 17.07
C GLY A 300 6.88 -24.40 17.65
N ASN A 301 6.14 -23.94 18.67
CA ASN A 301 6.63 -22.92 19.58
C ASN A 301 7.60 -23.53 20.61
N GLU A 302 8.68 -22.83 20.94
CA GLU A 302 9.55 -23.23 22.04
C GLU A 302 8.75 -23.33 23.35
N GLU A 303 8.90 -24.45 24.04
CA GLU A 303 8.16 -24.80 25.27
C GLU A 303 6.63 -24.77 25.11
N ASN A 304 6.11 -24.83 23.87
CA ASN A 304 4.69 -24.63 23.57
C ASN A 304 4.13 -23.36 24.24
N SER A 305 4.89 -22.25 24.25
CA SER A 305 4.45 -20.99 24.85
C SER A 305 4.00 -19.99 23.79
N TYR A 306 3.00 -19.16 24.06
CA TYR A 306 2.69 -17.98 23.22
C TYR A 306 3.64 -16.80 23.47
N LEU A 307 4.47 -16.88 24.51
CA LEU A 307 5.41 -15.86 24.95
C LEU A 307 6.82 -16.07 24.38
N THR A 308 7.00 -17.01 23.45
CA THR A 308 8.26 -17.19 22.72
C THR A 308 8.24 -16.52 21.35
N PHE A 309 9.38 -15.99 20.95
CA PHE A 309 9.60 -15.54 19.58
C PHE A 309 9.96 -16.71 18.64
N ILE A 310 10.50 -17.81 19.18
CA ILE A 310 10.87 -19.01 18.44
C ILE A 310 9.60 -19.81 18.12
N SER A 311 9.00 -19.51 16.98
CA SER A 311 7.81 -20.16 16.44
C SER A 311 8.06 -20.63 15.00
N SER A 312 7.89 -21.92 14.73
CA SER A 312 8.03 -22.46 13.38
C SER A 312 7.00 -21.87 12.41
N GLY A 313 5.73 -21.83 12.82
CA GLY A 313 4.64 -21.21 12.07
C GLY A 313 4.83 -19.70 11.91
N GLY A 314 5.24 -19.01 12.98
CA GLY A 314 5.53 -17.58 12.94
C GLY A 314 6.64 -17.23 11.93
N LEU A 315 7.75 -17.97 11.92
CA LEU A 315 8.84 -17.78 10.96
C LEU A 315 8.41 -18.11 9.52
N MET A 316 7.69 -19.22 9.33
CA MET A 316 7.18 -19.61 8.01
C MET A 316 6.26 -18.53 7.44
N PHE A 317 5.29 -18.08 8.24
CA PHE A 317 4.46 -16.93 7.91
C PHE A 317 5.31 -15.69 7.61
N GLY A 318 6.31 -15.38 8.44
CA GLY A 318 7.22 -14.26 8.23
C GLY A 318 7.91 -14.28 6.87
N VAL A 319 8.42 -15.43 6.44
CA VAL A 319 9.05 -15.58 5.11
C VAL A 319 8.02 -15.42 3.99
N ILE A 320 6.84 -16.03 4.12
CA ILE A 320 5.75 -15.88 3.14
C ILE A 320 5.34 -14.42 3.03
N ASN A 321 5.15 -13.76 4.17
CA ASN A 321 4.75 -12.37 4.27
C ASN A 321 5.77 -11.44 3.61
N ILE A 322 7.07 -11.70 3.83
CA ILE A 322 8.16 -10.97 3.19
C ILE A 322 8.08 -11.13 1.66
N VAL A 323 8.11 -12.36 1.18
CA VAL A 323 8.18 -12.64 -0.26
C VAL A 323 6.90 -12.22 -0.98
N GLY A 324 5.75 -12.51 -0.38
CA GLY A 324 4.42 -12.21 -0.89
C GLY A 324 4.18 -10.72 -1.10
N ASN A 325 4.45 -9.93 -0.06
CA ASN A 325 4.22 -8.49 -0.12
C ASN A 325 5.18 -7.76 -1.05
N PHE A 326 6.36 -8.32 -1.37
CA PHE A 326 7.20 -7.73 -2.41
C PHE A 326 6.46 -7.68 -3.74
N GLY A 327 5.75 -8.74 -4.12
CA GLY A 327 4.88 -8.73 -5.30
C GLY A 327 3.82 -7.64 -5.20
N ALA A 328 3.13 -7.60 -4.06
CA ALA A 328 2.00 -6.71 -3.84
C ALA A 328 2.37 -5.21 -3.81
N VAL A 329 3.60 -4.84 -3.43
CA VAL A 329 4.05 -3.44 -3.45
C VAL A 329 4.71 -3.07 -4.77
N PHE A 330 5.60 -3.93 -5.29
CA PHE A 330 6.45 -3.57 -6.43
C PHE A 330 5.72 -3.64 -7.77
N CYS A 331 4.73 -4.51 -7.90
CA CYS A 331 3.94 -4.66 -9.11
C CYS A 331 2.66 -3.81 -9.11
N ASP A 332 2.32 -3.18 -7.98
CA ASP A 332 1.11 -2.41 -7.81
C ASP A 332 1.31 -0.93 -8.17
N GLN A 333 0.59 -0.48 -9.20
CA GLN A 333 0.62 0.90 -9.68
C GLN A 333 0.18 1.92 -8.62
N SER A 334 -0.54 1.55 -7.57
CA SER A 334 -0.96 2.46 -6.49
C SER A 334 0.25 3.11 -5.78
N TYR A 335 1.30 2.34 -5.46
CA TYR A 335 2.55 2.84 -4.86
C TYR A 335 3.37 3.68 -5.83
N TRP A 336 3.42 3.25 -7.10
CA TRP A 336 4.07 4.02 -8.15
C TRP A 336 3.40 5.39 -8.33
N GLN A 337 2.07 5.47 -8.20
CA GLN A 337 1.33 6.73 -8.27
C GLN A 337 1.73 7.70 -7.15
N SER A 338 1.86 7.20 -5.91
CA SER A 338 2.32 8.01 -4.77
C SER A 338 3.77 8.48 -4.94
N SER A 339 4.63 7.62 -5.48
CA SER A 339 5.99 8.01 -5.86
C SER A 339 5.98 9.12 -6.93
N ILE A 340 5.12 9.02 -7.94
CA ILE A 340 4.99 10.00 -9.03
C ILE A 340 4.45 11.35 -8.52
N ALA A 341 3.65 11.38 -7.47
CA ALA A 341 3.18 12.64 -6.87
C ALA A 341 4.24 13.36 -6.02
N ALA A 342 5.24 12.65 -5.49
CA ALA A 342 6.26 13.22 -4.59
C ALA A 342 7.49 13.76 -5.33
N LYS A 343 8.17 14.79 -4.76
CA LYS A 343 9.52 15.18 -5.23
C LYS A 343 10.56 14.13 -4.81
N PRO A 344 11.73 14.05 -5.46
CA PRO A 344 12.73 13.01 -5.19
C PRO A 344 13.10 12.85 -3.71
N ILE A 345 13.48 13.94 -3.02
CA ILE A 345 13.85 13.91 -1.59
C ILE A 345 12.64 13.61 -0.71
N GLN A 346 11.47 14.17 -1.06
CA GLN A 346 10.24 13.99 -0.31
C GLN A 346 9.72 12.56 -0.40
N GLY A 347 9.85 11.94 -1.57
CA GLY A 347 9.53 10.53 -1.80
C GLY A 347 10.39 9.62 -0.93
N VAL A 348 11.73 9.81 -0.91
CA VAL A 348 12.63 8.98 -0.08
C VAL A 348 12.24 9.03 1.40
N TRP A 349 12.11 10.22 1.97
CA TRP A 349 11.74 10.36 3.37
C TRP A 349 10.28 9.98 3.63
N GLY A 350 9.38 10.20 2.67
CA GLY A 350 7.97 9.80 2.75
C GLY A 350 7.81 8.29 2.83
N PHE A 351 8.50 7.51 2.00
CA PHE A 351 8.48 6.04 2.05
C PHE A 351 9.17 5.48 3.31
N ILE A 352 10.30 6.04 3.73
CA ILE A 352 11.01 5.58 4.93
C ILE A 352 10.19 5.87 6.20
N SER A 353 9.75 7.11 6.39
CA SER A 353 8.95 7.49 7.56
C SER A 353 7.57 6.85 7.52
N GLY A 354 6.96 6.75 6.34
CA GLY A 354 5.71 6.02 6.12
C GLY A 354 5.82 4.55 6.51
N GLY A 355 6.87 3.85 6.10
CA GLY A 355 7.11 2.46 6.49
C GLY A 355 7.29 2.27 8.00
N LEU A 356 8.10 3.12 8.65
CA LEU A 356 8.33 3.05 10.10
C LEU A 356 7.10 3.40 10.94
N THR A 357 6.26 4.31 10.43
CA THR A 357 5.01 4.69 11.07
C THR A 357 3.97 3.59 10.86
N TRP A 358 3.90 3.04 9.64
CA TRP A 358 2.99 1.95 9.32
C TRP A 358 3.27 0.73 10.18
N PHE A 359 4.54 0.37 10.42
CA PHE A 359 4.94 -0.73 11.31
C PHE A 359 4.18 -0.72 12.64
N ALA A 360 3.94 0.47 13.20
CA ALA A 360 3.26 0.63 14.48
C ALA A 360 1.81 0.12 14.47
N ILE A 361 1.11 0.21 13.33
CA ILE A 361 -0.30 -0.16 13.19
C ILE A 361 -0.50 -1.68 13.39
N PRO A 362 0.00 -2.58 12.52
CA PRO A 362 -0.18 -4.01 12.71
C PRO A 362 0.55 -4.52 13.95
N PHE A 363 1.72 -3.97 14.30
CA PHE A 363 2.45 -4.41 15.48
C PHE A 363 1.61 -4.20 16.76
N THR A 364 0.99 -3.04 16.88
CA THR A 364 0.17 -2.70 18.05
C THR A 364 -1.20 -3.32 18.00
N MET A 365 -1.84 -3.34 16.84
CA MET A 365 -3.13 -4.00 16.66
C MET A 365 -3.04 -5.49 17.02
N ALA A 366 -2.00 -6.18 16.56
CA ALA A 366 -1.78 -7.59 16.83
C ALA A 366 -1.36 -7.87 18.28
N THR A 367 -0.42 -7.09 18.82
CA THR A 367 0.02 -7.21 20.23
C THR A 367 -1.10 -6.88 21.21
N THR A 368 -2.03 -6.00 20.84
CA THR A 368 -3.16 -5.62 21.69
C THR A 368 -4.32 -6.58 21.48
N MET A 369 -4.93 -6.59 20.30
CA MET A 369 -6.17 -7.32 20.03
C MET A 369 -5.93 -8.82 19.85
N GLY A 370 -4.85 -9.21 19.17
CA GLY A 370 -4.55 -10.62 18.94
C GLY A 370 -4.20 -11.38 20.22
N LEU A 371 -3.38 -10.78 21.09
CA LEU A 371 -3.06 -11.36 22.40
C LEU A 371 -4.23 -11.27 23.38
N SER A 372 -5.05 -10.20 23.31
CA SER A 372 -6.28 -10.11 24.12
C SER A 372 -7.26 -11.25 23.81
N TYR A 373 -7.34 -11.69 22.55
CA TYR A 373 -8.17 -12.85 22.21
C TYR A 373 -7.72 -14.12 22.93
N LEU A 374 -6.41 -14.36 23.01
CA LEU A 374 -5.85 -15.49 23.75
C LEU A 374 -6.14 -15.36 25.24
N ALA A 375 -5.97 -14.17 25.81
CA ALA A 375 -6.26 -13.92 27.22
C ALA A 375 -7.74 -14.09 27.58
N LEU A 376 -8.66 -13.59 26.74
CA LEU A 376 -10.10 -13.78 26.93
C LEU A 376 -10.53 -15.24 26.76
N SER A 377 -9.86 -15.99 25.86
CA SER A 377 -10.08 -17.42 25.71
C SER A 377 -9.57 -18.19 26.94
N ALA A 378 -8.46 -17.76 27.53
CA ALA A 378 -7.93 -18.31 28.78
C ALA A 378 -8.89 -18.08 29.96
N ASP A 379 -9.39 -16.86 30.11
CA ASP A 379 -10.38 -16.49 31.13
C ASP A 379 -11.68 -17.29 31.00
N SER A 380 -12.12 -17.52 29.76
CA SER A 380 -13.32 -18.31 29.46
C SER A 380 -13.11 -19.83 29.53
N GLY A 381 -11.86 -20.30 29.64
CA GLY A 381 -11.49 -21.72 29.65
C GLY A 381 -11.71 -22.46 28.32
N GLN A 382 -12.05 -21.75 27.24
CA GLN A 382 -12.26 -22.33 25.90
C GLN A 382 -12.01 -21.31 24.79
N ALA A 383 -11.77 -21.80 23.57
CA ALA A 383 -11.61 -20.95 22.39
C ALA A 383 -12.93 -20.24 22.04
N LEU A 384 -12.85 -18.92 21.83
CA LEU A 384 -14.02 -18.08 21.56
C LEU A 384 -14.39 -18.00 20.07
N LEU A 385 -13.51 -18.45 19.15
CA LEU A 385 -13.76 -18.53 17.71
C LEU A 385 -13.39 -19.90 17.17
N THR A 386 -14.07 -20.31 16.10
CA THR A 386 -13.67 -21.49 15.32
C THR A 386 -12.43 -21.17 14.45
N PRO A 387 -11.64 -22.17 14.03
CA PRO A 387 -10.49 -21.93 13.14
C PRO A 387 -10.86 -21.17 11.86
N THR A 388 -12.02 -21.48 11.27
CA THR A 388 -12.52 -20.78 10.08
C THR A 388 -12.82 -19.31 10.35
N GLN A 389 -13.39 -18.98 11.53
CA GLN A 389 -13.65 -17.59 11.92
C GLN A 389 -12.36 -16.81 12.21
N ILE A 390 -11.34 -17.49 12.74
CA ILE A 390 -10.00 -16.92 12.91
C ILE A 390 -9.40 -16.58 11.54
N ASP A 391 -9.50 -17.48 10.56
CA ASP A 391 -9.00 -17.29 9.19
C ASP A 391 -9.76 -16.24 8.37
N GLN A 392 -11.02 -15.99 8.75
CA GLN A 392 -11.83 -14.87 8.25
C GLN A 392 -11.44 -13.52 8.84
N GLY A 393 -10.58 -13.48 9.87
CA GLY A 393 -10.11 -12.25 10.50
C GLY A 393 -11.03 -11.73 11.60
N LEU A 394 -11.87 -12.56 12.21
CA LEU A 394 -12.84 -12.12 13.23
C LEU A 394 -12.26 -11.91 14.64
N VAL A 395 -10.95 -12.09 14.81
CA VAL A 395 -10.25 -11.93 16.10
C VAL A 395 -10.43 -10.51 16.68
N PRO A 396 -10.07 -9.41 16.00
CA PRO A 396 -10.30 -8.07 16.56
C PRO A 396 -11.78 -7.70 16.77
N PRO A 397 -12.71 -7.98 15.83
CA PRO A 397 -14.15 -7.79 16.04
C PRO A 397 -14.66 -8.42 17.33
N LEU A 398 -14.29 -9.68 17.60
CA LEU A 398 -14.69 -10.38 18.81
C LEU A 398 -14.17 -9.68 20.07
N VAL A 399 -12.88 -9.36 20.09
CA VAL A 399 -12.23 -8.72 21.26
C VAL A 399 -12.86 -7.36 21.54
N ALA A 400 -13.05 -6.54 20.49
CA ALA A 400 -13.69 -5.24 20.63
C ALA A 400 -15.13 -5.37 21.17
N GLN A 401 -15.90 -6.33 20.67
CA GLN A 401 -17.26 -6.60 21.17
C GLN A 401 -17.26 -7.07 22.63
N LYS A 402 -16.35 -7.95 23.03
CA LYS A 402 -16.30 -8.46 24.41
C LYS A 402 -15.92 -7.37 25.40
N LEU A 403 -14.93 -6.54 25.07
CA LEU A 403 -14.43 -5.49 25.97
C LEU A 403 -15.34 -4.26 25.99
N LEU A 404 -15.75 -3.74 24.82
CA LEU A 404 -16.45 -2.47 24.69
C LEU A 404 -17.94 -2.60 24.31
N GLY A 405 -18.45 -3.82 24.12
CA GLY A 405 -19.82 -4.04 23.65
C GLY A 405 -20.06 -3.42 22.27
N THR A 406 -21.25 -2.86 22.06
CA THR A 406 -21.64 -2.21 20.81
C THR A 406 -20.73 -1.04 20.44
N ALA A 407 -20.13 -0.34 21.40
CA ALA A 407 -19.17 0.72 21.10
C ALA A 407 -17.92 0.17 20.39
N GLY A 408 -17.43 -1.00 20.82
CA GLY A 408 -16.32 -1.70 20.15
C GLY A 408 -16.65 -2.12 18.73
N GLU A 409 -17.89 -2.54 18.48
CA GLU A 409 -18.36 -2.86 17.12
C GLU A 409 -18.31 -1.63 16.21
N PHE A 410 -18.75 -0.46 16.68
CA PHE A 410 -18.63 0.78 15.93
C PHE A 410 -17.18 1.20 15.67
N VAL A 411 -16.29 1.04 16.65
CA VAL A 411 -14.85 1.28 16.46
C VAL A 411 -14.29 0.38 15.36
N MET A 412 -14.62 -0.91 15.37
CA MET A 412 -14.17 -1.86 14.35
C MET A 412 -14.76 -1.58 12.97
N LEU A 413 -16.06 -1.27 12.88
CA LEU A 413 -16.71 -0.87 11.63
C LEU A 413 -16.03 0.37 11.04
N MET A 414 -15.74 1.38 11.85
CA MET A 414 -15.02 2.57 11.40
C MET A 414 -13.61 2.22 10.90
N LEU A 415 -12.81 1.52 11.70
CA LEU A 415 -11.45 1.12 11.31
C LEU A 415 -11.41 0.39 9.96
N ILE A 416 -12.32 -0.57 9.76
CA ILE A 416 -12.38 -1.35 8.53
C ILE A 416 -12.91 -0.51 7.36
N LEU A 417 -13.93 0.31 7.57
CA LEU A 417 -14.43 1.20 6.52
C LEU A 417 -13.31 2.13 6.05
N MET A 418 -12.58 2.75 6.98
CA MET A 418 -11.47 3.66 6.67
C MET A 418 -10.34 3.00 5.89
N ALA A 419 -9.94 1.80 6.32
CA ALA A 419 -8.95 1.00 5.61
C ALA A 419 -9.42 0.71 4.19
N VAL A 420 -10.63 0.13 4.02
CA VAL A 420 -11.18 -0.25 2.70
C VAL A 420 -11.38 0.94 1.77
N MET A 421 -11.84 2.08 2.29
CA MET A 421 -12.03 3.31 1.50
C MET A 421 -10.72 3.85 0.94
N SER A 422 -9.74 4.04 1.84
CA SER A 422 -8.44 4.60 1.49
C SER A 422 -7.76 3.74 0.44
N THR A 423 -7.61 2.46 0.73
CA THR A 423 -6.86 1.53 -0.13
C THR A 423 -7.65 1.18 -1.38
N GLY A 424 -8.95 0.92 -1.26
CA GLY A 424 -9.83 0.64 -2.40
C GLY A 424 -9.84 1.78 -3.42
N SER A 425 -9.82 3.03 -2.96
CA SER A 425 -9.70 4.17 -3.88
C SER A 425 -8.37 4.22 -4.62
N ALA A 426 -7.27 3.88 -3.94
CA ALA A 426 -5.95 3.84 -4.55
C ALA A 426 -5.86 2.73 -5.61
N GLU A 427 -6.43 1.56 -5.34
CA GLU A 427 -6.53 0.44 -6.29
C GLU A 427 -7.38 0.80 -7.52
N VAL A 428 -8.55 1.40 -7.33
CA VAL A 428 -9.42 1.82 -8.43
C VAL A 428 -8.71 2.85 -9.31
N ILE A 429 -7.99 3.80 -8.70
CA ILE A 429 -7.19 4.78 -9.44
C ILE A 429 -6.02 4.11 -10.18
N ALA A 430 -5.34 3.15 -9.54
CA ALA A 430 -4.25 2.39 -10.13
C ALA A 430 -4.72 1.67 -11.40
N VAL A 431 -5.79 0.89 -11.33
CA VAL A 431 -6.38 0.19 -12.49
C VAL A 431 -6.84 1.18 -13.56
N ALA A 432 -7.51 2.26 -13.18
CA ALA A 432 -7.94 3.28 -14.14
C ALA A 432 -6.74 3.95 -14.84
N SER A 433 -5.63 4.19 -14.14
CA SER A 433 -4.43 4.77 -14.72
C SER A 433 -3.76 3.83 -15.74
N ILE A 434 -3.70 2.53 -15.45
CA ILE A 434 -3.19 1.50 -16.36
C ILE A 434 -4.06 1.46 -17.62
N ILE A 435 -5.39 1.41 -17.46
CA ILE A 435 -6.32 1.38 -18.60
C ILE A 435 -6.16 2.62 -19.47
N ILE A 436 -6.06 3.81 -18.87
CA ILE A 436 -6.00 5.06 -19.63
C ILE A 436 -4.63 5.27 -20.29
N TYR A 437 -3.53 5.15 -19.55
CA TYR A 437 -2.19 5.51 -20.05
C TYR A 437 -1.50 4.38 -20.82
N ASP A 438 -1.65 3.14 -20.36
CA ASP A 438 -0.90 1.99 -20.88
C ASP A 438 -1.70 1.20 -21.91
N ILE A 439 -3.03 1.21 -21.85
CA ILE A 439 -3.88 0.52 -22.82
C ILE A 439 -4.47 1.52 -23.83
N TYR A 440 -5.29 2.47 -23.37
CA TYR A 440 -6.10 3.32 -24.24
C TYR A 440 -5.24 4.34 -25.01
N LYS A 441 -4.49 5.19 -24.31
CA LYS A 441 -3.60 6.21 -24.91
C LYS A 441 -2.49 5.57 -25.75
N THR A 442 -2.04 4.38 -25.38
CA THR A 442 -0.87 3.74 -25.98
C THR A 442 -1.22 2.86 -27.19
N TYR A 443 -2.30 2.07 -27.13
CA TYR A 443 -2.62 1.08 -28.17
C TYR A 443 -3.94 1.35 -28.90
N ILE A 444 -4.97 1.85 -28.21
CA ILE A 444 -6.32 1.99 -28.78
C ILE A 444 -6.46 3.30 -29.56
N ASN A 445 -6.13 4.44 -28.92
CA ASN A 445 -6.29 5.77 -29.49
C ASN A 445 -5.05 6.65 -29.22
N PRO A 446 -3.89 6.31 -29.82
CA PRO A 446 -2.70 7.15 -29.73
C PRO A 446 -2.90 8.47 -30.47
N TYR A 447 -2.51 9.57 -29.85
CA TYR A 447 -2.55 10.89 -30.47
C TYR A 447 -1.56 10.96 -31.64
N ARG A 448 -2.06 11.26 -32.85
CA ARG A 448 -1.28 11.33 -34.10
C ARG A 448 -0.38 10.10 -34.30
N LYS A 449 -1.01 8.93 -34.51
CA LYS A 449 -0.32 7.64 -34.66
C LYS A 449 0.76 7.59 -35.74
N ASP A 450 0.57 8.32 -36.83
CA ASP A 450 1.33 8.15 -38.07
C ASP A 450 2.48 9.16 -38.25
N ILE A 451 2.79 9.99 -37.25
CA ILE A 451 3.91 10.93 -37.33
C ILE A 451 5.25 10.24 -36.97
N PRO A 452 6.35 10.49 -37.71
CA PRO A 452 7.66 9.98 -37.34
C PRO A 452 8.15 10.54 -36.00
N GLU A 453 9.02 9.82 -35.29
CA GLU A 453 9.60 10.27 -34.01
C GLU A 453 10.40 11.59 -34.11
N SER A 454 10.86 11.97 -35.32
CA SER A 454 11.53 13.26 -35.56
C SER A 454 10.57 14.45 -35.64
N HIS A 455 9.26 14.22 -35.66
CA HIS A 455 8.24 15.25 -35.80
C HIS A 455 7.64 15.61 -34.43
N CYS A 456 7.33 16.89 -34.25
CA CYS A 456 6.73 17.41 -33.03
C CYS A 456 5.30 16.87 -32.88
N VAL A 457 5.00 16.29 -31.72
CA VAL A 457 3.66 15.75 -31.42
C VAL A 457 2.57 16.83 -31.49
N LEU A 458 2.88 18.08 -31.14
CA LEU A 458 1.89 19.17 -31.09
C LEU A 458 1.54 19.70 -32.48
N CYS A 459 2.54 20.15 -33.27
CA CYS A 459 2.29 20.75 -34.59
C CYS A 459 2.39 19.75 -35.74
N GLY A 460 3.07 18.62 -35.57
CA GLY A 460 3.29 17.60 -36.61
C GLY A 460 4.40 17.94 -37.61
N LYS A 461 5.22 18.96 -37.35
CA LYS A 461 6.36 19.37 -38.20
C LYS A 461 7.67 18.79 -37.67
N ASP A 462 8.70 18.73 -38.52
CA ASP A 462 10.03 18.26 -38.10
C ASP A 462 10.61 19.13 -36.96
N MET A 463 11.05 18.48 -35.88
CA MET A 463 11.57 19.14 -34.68
C MET A 463 12.85 19.93 -34.93
N THR A 464 13.66 19.56 -35.92
CA THR A 464 15.00 20.12 -36.14
C THR A 464 15.01 21.34 -37.06
N HIS A 465 14.07 21.41 -38.01
CA HIS A 465 14.11 22.41 -39.07
C HIS A 465 12.85 23.29 -39.14
N GLU A 466 11.70 22.83 -38.62
CA GLU A 466 10.40 23.47 -38.93
C GLU A 466 9.51 23.71 -37.69
N CYS A 467 9.85 23.16 -36.53
CA CYS A 467 9.04 23.29 -35.32
C CYS A 467 9.34 24.62 -34.58
N THR A 468 8.32 25.46 -34.46
CA THR A 468 8.36 26.72 -33.69
C THR A 468 7.37 26.72 -32.51
N CYS A 469 6.99 25.52 -32.02
CA CYS A 469 6.08 25.40 -30.88
C CYS A 469 6.70 26.03 -29.63
N ILE A 470 6.00 27.01 -29.07
CA ILE A 470 6.35 27.64 -27.79
C ILE A 470 5.64 26.91 -26.63
N PRO A 471 6.17 26.95 -25.40
CA PRO A 471 5.48 26.41 -24.23
C PRO A 471 4.06 26.97 -24.08
N VAL A 472 3.13 26.16 -23.57
CA VAL A 472 1.72 26.54 -23.40
C VAL A 472 1.56 27.79 -22.52
N THR A 473 2.44 27.98 -21.54
CA THR A 473 2.48 29.12 -20.61
C THR A 473 2.84 30.45 -21.28
N GLN A 474 3.49 30.40 -22.45
CA GLN A 474 3.90 31.59 -23.22
C GLN A 474 2.98 31.83 -24.43
N CYS A 475 2.00 30.95 -24.67
CA CYS A 475 1.09 31.04 -25.81
C CYS A 475 -0.09 31.97 -25.51
N SER A 476 -0.12 33.14 -26.13
CA SER A 476 -1.21 34.13 -25.98
C SER A 476 -2.59 33.55 -26.31
N ALA A 477 -2.70 32.79 -27.41
CA ALA A 477 -3.94 32.12 -27.80
C ALA A 477 -4.43 31.11 -26.74
N CYS A 478 -3.51 30.43 -26.03
CA CYS A 478 -3.91 29.54 -24.94
C CYS A 478 -4.42 30.31 -23.71
N HIS A 479 -3.82 31.46 -23.39
CA HIS A 479 -4.29 32.34 -22.32
C HIS A 479 -5.66 32.93 -22.63
N GLU A 480 -5.89 33.34 -23.88
CA GLU A 480 -7.20 33.80 -24.35
C GLU A 480 -8.25 32.70 -24.26
N ASP A 481 -7.95 31.47 -24.71
CA ASP A 481 -8.84 30.32 -24.57
C ASP A 481 -9.24 30.07 -23.11
N VAL A 482 -8.29 30.18 -22.17
CA VAL A 482 -8.53 30.00 -20.73
C VAL A 482 -9.36 31.16 -20.16
N HIS A 483 -9.03 32.40 -20.52
CA HIS A 483 -9.76 33.58 -20.06
C HIS A 483 -11.21 33.59 -20.57
N GLU A 484 -11.42 33.21 -21.84
CA GLU A 484 -12.74 33.06 -22.43
C GLU A 484 -13.53 31.96 -21.73
N ALA A 485 -12.88 30.83 -21.40
CA ALA A 485 -13.48 29.75 -20.61
C ALA A 485 -13.93 30.18 -19.22
N HIS A 486 -13.18 31.05 -18.54
CA HIS A 486 -13.57 31.60 -17.25
C HIS A 486 -14.66 32.68 -17.35
N SER A 487 -14.67 33.47 -18.42
CA SER A 487 -15.63 34.57 -18.60
C SER A 487 -17.01 34.12 -19.10
N THR A 488 -17.09 33.05 -19.90
CA THR A 488 -18.35 32.50 -20.42
C THR A 488 -18.94 31.48 -19.46
N HIS A 489 -19.53 31.97 -18.37
CA HIS A 489 -20.32 31.20 -17.41
C HIS A 489 -21.67 30.67 -17.99
N LYS A 490 -21.72 30.15 -19.22
CA LYS A 490 -22.89 29.40 -19.70
C LYS A 490 -22.79 27.96 -19.19
N LEU A 491 -23.57 27.66 -18.14
CA LEU A 491 -23.74 26.31 -17.59
C LEU A 491 -23.85 25.27 -18.73
N GLY A 492 -22.83 24.41 -18.85
CA GLY A 492 -22.88 23.21 -19.68
C GLY A 492 -22.26 23.26 -21.08
N VAL A 493 -21.70 24.39 -21.55
CA VAL A 493 -21.00 24.44 -22.86
C VAL A 493 -19.51 24.68 -22.65
N LYS A 494 -18.69 23.65 -22.94
CA LYS A 494 -17.23 23.77 -22.90
C LYS A 494 -16.76 24.63 -24.08
N PRO A 495 -16.00 25.72 -23.87
CA PRO A 495 -15.48 26.52 -24.98
C PRO A 495 -14.49 25.68 -25.80
N PHE A 496 -14.58 25.80 -27.12
CA PHE A 496 -13.60 25.20 -28.03
C PHE A 496 -12.26 25.91 -27.88
N ASN A 497 -11.16 25.15 -27.82
CA ASN A 497 -9.82 25.74 -27.79
C ASN A 497 -9.50 26.30 -29.18
N LYS A 498 -9.39 27.63 -29.33
CA LYS A 498 -9.08 28.29 -30.60
C LYS A 498 -7.59 28.21 -30.94
N CYS A 499 -6.73 27.87 -29.97
CA CYS A 499 -5.30 27.71 -30.22
C CYS A 499 -5.01 26.59 -31.23
N THR A 500 -4.48 26.95 -32.40
CA THR A 500 -4.16 26.03 -33.49
C THR A 500 -3.01 25.06 -33.20
N THR A 501 -2.10 25.42 -32.28
CA THR A 501 -0.91 24.62 -31.96
C THR A 501 -1.16 23.65 -30.80
N HIS A 502 -1.80 24.12 -29.73
CA HIS A 502 -2.00 23.33 -28.50
C HIS A 502 -3.44 22.82 -28.33
N GLY A 503 -4.43 23.45 -28.98
CA GLY A 503 -5.85 23.19 -28.74
C GLY A 503 -6.25 21.73 -28.96
N LEU A 504 -5.82 21.12 -30.06
CA LEU A 504 -6.13 19.72 -30.38
C LEU A 504 -5.58 18.73 -29.33
N TYR A 505 -4.36 18.97 -28.83
CA TYR A 505 -3.79 18.11 -27.80
C TYR A 505 -4.45 18.34 -26.43
N ARG A 506 -4.81 19.59 -26.10
CA ARG A 506 -5.60 19.92 -24.90
C ARG A 506 -6.98 19.25 -24.92
N GLU A 507 -7.64 19.20 -26.08
CA GLU A 507 -8.91 18.48 -26.27
C GLU A 507 -8.74 16.98 -26.11
N TYR A 508 -7.67 16.40 -26.68
CA TYR A 508 -7.33 15.00 -26.48
C TYR A 508 -7.13 14.65 -25.00
N LEU A 509 -6.36 15.45 -24.25
CA LEU A 509 -6.18 15.25 -22.80
C LEU A 509 -7.49 15.40 -22.02
N ALA A 510 -8.32 16.37 -22.38
CA ALA A 510 -9.64 16.55 -21.78
C ALA A 510 -10.57 15.35 -22.03
N MET A 511 -10.49 14.74 -23.21
CA MET A 511 -11.22 13.51 -23.53
C MET A 511 -10.73 12.35 -22.67
N LEU A 512 -9.41 12.17 -22.52
CA LEU A 512 -8.84 11.15 -21.62
C LEU A 512 -9.30 11.32 -20.16
N LEU A 513 -9.42 12.56 -19.67
CA LEU A 513 -9.98 12.84 -18.35
C LEU A 513 -11.43 12.38 -18.19
N ASN A 514 -12.28 12.59 -19.20
CA ASN A 514 -13.67 12.14 -19.13
C ASN A 514 -13.73 10.60 -19.12
N TYR A 515 -12.94 9.94 -19.97
CA TYR A 515 -12.82 8.48 -19.97
C TYR A 515 -12.33 7.92 -18.63
N LYS A 516 -11.43 8.63 -17.93
CA LYS A 516 -10.98 8.24 -16.59
C LYS A 516 -12.15 8.14 -15.61
N SER A 517 -13.04 9.12 -15.56
CA SER A 517 -14.19 9.11 -14.63
C SER A 517 -15.11 7.91 -14.90
N TRP A 518 -15.37 7.60 -16.17
CA TRP A 518 -16.12 6.40 -16.55
C TRP A 518 -15.38 5.11 -16.19
N CYS A 519 -14.06 5.07 -16.39
CA CYS A 519 -13.24 3.93 -16.02
C CYS A 519 -13.29 3.66 -14.51
N ILE A 520 -13.21 4.69 -13.68
CA ILE A 520 -13.33 4.58 -12.22
C ILE A 520 -14.67 3.95 -11.83
N LEU A 521 -15.77 4.40 -12.44
CA LEU A 521 -17.11 3.87 -12.18
C LEU A 521 -17.21 2.39 -12.57
N TRP A 522 -16.72 2.02 -13.76
CA TRP A 522 -16.74 0.62 -14.20
C TRP A 522 -15.87 -0.28 -13.33
N VAL A 523 -14.63 0.12 -13.04
CA VAL A 523 -13.70 -0.65 -12.19
C VAL A 523 -14.33 -0.88 -10.82
N THR A 524 -14.97 0.15 -10.25
CA THR A 524 -15.69 0.02 -8.97
C THR A 524 -16.90 -0.92 -9.09
N ALA A 525 -17.68 -0.84 -10.17
CA ALA A 525 -18.81 -1.75 -10.37
C ALA A 525 -18.35 -3.22 -10.47
N PHE A 526 -17.19 -3.47 -11.10
CA PHE A 526 -16.61 -4.82 -11.23
C PHE A 526 -16.08 -5.41 -9.92
N THR A 527 -15.94 -4.62 -8.85
CA THR A 527 -15.54 -5.18 -7.56
C THR A 527 -16.64 -6.01 -6.90
N ILE A 528 -17.91 -5.74 -7.21
CA ILE A 528 -19.06 -6.51 -6.71
C ILE A 528 -19.00 -7.97 -7.19
N PRO A 529 -18.99 -8.28 -8.51
CA PRO A 529 -18.91 -9.66 -8.97
C PRO A 529 -17.61 -10.35 -8.56
N LEU A 530 -16.51 -9.61 -8.40
CA LEU A 530 -15.24 -10.16 -7.89
C LEU A 530 -15.40 -10.76 -6.49
N VAL A 531 -16.02 -10.02 -5.56
CA VAL A 531 -16.26 -10.51 -4.19
C VAL A 531 -17.21 -11.70 -4.19
N LEU A 532 -18.27 -11.65 -4.99
CA LEU A 532 -19.23 -12.76 -5.10
C LEU A 532 -18.57 -14.02 -5.65
N LEU A 533 -17.67 -13.89 -6.63
CA LEU A 533 -16.89 -15.01 -7.16
C LEU A 533 -15.95 -15.59 -6.11
N CYS A 534 -15.24 -14.75 -5.36
CA CYS A 534 -14.36 -15.21 -4.29
C CYS A 534 -15.15 -15.95 -3.19
N ASN A 535 -16.32 -15.44 -2.83
CA ASN A 535 -17.19 -16.08 -1.85
C ASN A 535 -17.75 -17.43 -2.39
N ALA A 536 -18.16 -17.48 -3.65
CA ALA A 536 -18.63 -18.71 -4.29
C ALA A 536 -17.52 -19.78 -4.38
N ALA A 537 -16.27 -19.36 -4.51
CA ALA A 537 -15.09 -20.22 -4.47
C ALA A 537 -14.62 -20.58 -3.04
N SER A 538 -15.35 -20.15 -2.00
CA SER A 538 -15.00 -20.36 -0.58
C SER A 538 -13.60 -19.85 -0.21
N LEU A 539 -13.14 -18.78 -0.86
CA LEU A 539 -11.85 -18.15 -0.56
C LEU A 539 -11.97 -17.27 0.69
N ASN A 540 -11.05 -17.46 1.64
CA ASN A 540 -10.95 -16.62 2.83
C ASN A 540 -9.81 -15.60 2.72
N LEU A 541 -9.78 -14.66 3.67
CA LEU A 541 -8.79 -13.58 3.74
C LEU A 541 -7.35 -14.13 3.80
N SER A 542 -7.11 -15.10 4.68
CA SER A 542 -5.78 -15.68 4.88
C SER A 542 -5.24 -16.33 3.61
N TRP A 543 -6.06 -17.12 2.91
CA TRP A 543 -5.66 -17.82 1.68
C TRP A 543 -5.27 -16.82 0.59
N LEU A 544 -6.14 -15.82 0.33
CA LEU A 544 -5.93 -14.87 -0.75
C LEU A 544 -4.70 -13.98 -0.48
N TYR A 545 -4.51 -13.58 0.78
CA TYR A 545 -3.34 -12.83 1.22
C TYR A 545 -2.03 -13.58 0.90
N LEU A 546 -1.93 -14.86 1.28
CA LEU A 546 -0.70 -15.65 1.09
C LEU A 546 -0.48 -16.08 -0.36
N PHE A 547 -1.56 -16.27 -1.14
CA PHE A 547 -1.49 -16.65 -2.55
C PHE A 547 -0.85 -15.57 -3.43
N THR A 548 -0.93 -14.30 -3.02
CA THR A 548 -0.45 -13.14 -3.79
C THR A 548 0.94 -13.36 -4.38
N GLY A 549 1.97 -13.68 -3.57
CA GLY A 549 3.31 -13.83 -4.14
C GLY A 549 3.56 -15.09 -4.95
N VAL A 550 2.73 -16.13 -4.83
CA VAL A 550 2.77 -17.28 -5.76
C VAL A 550 2.45 -16.79 -7.18
N LEU A 551 1.41 -15.94 -7.31
CA LEU A 551 0.94 -15.47 -8.60
C LEU A 551 1.85 -14.37 -9.19
N ILE A 552 2.24 -13.38 -8.39
CA ILE A 552 2.89 -12.16 -8.90
C ILE A 552 4.35 -11.98 -8.44
N GLY A 553 4.86 -12.80 -7.52
CA GLY A 553 6.18 -12.63 -6.91
C GLY A 553 7.35 -12.73 -7.91
N SER A 554 7.18 -13.42 -9.04
CA SER A 554 8.20 -13.54 -10.08
C SER A 554 8.56 -12.22 -10.77
N THR A 555 7.70 -11.20 -10.67
CA THR A 555 7.89 -9.89 -11.33
C THR A 555 8.74 -8.92 -10.53
N VAL A 556 8.91 -9.13 -9.22
CA VAL A 556 9.56 -8.20 -8.29
C VAL A 556 10.98 -7.83 -8.72
N ILE A 557 11.81 -8.85 -8.96
CA ILE A 557 13.21 -8.66 -9.35
C ILE A 557 13.29 -8.08 -10.77
N PRO A 558 12.56 -8.59 -11.78
CA PRO A 558 12.46 -7.93 -13.08
C PRO A 558 12.12 -6.44 -12.99
N ILE A 559 11.08 -6.04 -12.27
CA ILE A 559 10.68 -4.62 -12.11
C ILE A 559 11.80 -3.82 -11.44
N SER A 560 12.38 -4.34 -10.37
CA SER A 560 13.46 -3.66 -9.66
C SER A 560 14.68 -3.43 -10.57
N LEU A 561 15.08 -4.45 -11.34
CA LEU A 561 16.20 -4.36 -12.29
C LEU A 561 15.86 -3.49 -13.50
N SER A 562 14.59 -3.42 -13.91
CA SER A 562 14.10 -2.58 -15.01
C SER A 562 14.36 -1.09 -14.80
N ILE A 563 14.60 -0.67 -13.56
CA ILE A 563 14.88 0.72 -13.22
C ILE A 563 16.29 0.87 -12.63
N THR A 564 16.86 -0.16 -11.99
CA THR A 564 18.19 -0.06 -11.37
C THR A 564 19.33 -0.50 -12.26
N TRP A 565 19.10 -1.42 -13.20
CA TRP A 565 20.15 -2.04 -14.02
C TRP A 565 19.99 -1.70 -15.50
N SER A 566 21.04 -1.14 -16.11
CA SER A 566 21.00 -0.71 -17.51
C SER A 566 21.15 -1.87 -18.50
N ARG A 567 21.78 -2.98 -18.10
CA ARG A 567 22.10 -4.12 -18.98
C ARG A 567 20.94 -5.10 -19.19
N ILE A 568 19.92 -5.05 -18.34
CA ILE A 568 18.71 -5.86 -18.49
C ILE A 568 18.04 -5.60 -19.84
N ASN A 569 17.35 -6.61 -20.40
CA ASN A 569 16.68 -6.49 -21.70
C ASN A 569 15.32 -7.20 -21.73
N ALA A 570 14.60 -7.03 -22.85
CA ALA A 570 13.23 -7.52 -23.01
C ALA A 570 13.09 -9.06 -22.82
N PRO A 571 13.92 -9.92 -23.44
CA PRO A 571 13.82 -11.36 -23.23
C PRO A 571 14.02 -11.77 -21.78
N GLY A 572 14.97 -11.15 -21.07
CA GLY A 572 15.18 -11.41 -19.65
C GLY A 572 14.00 -11.01 -18.78
N MET A 573 13.41 -9.84 -19.03
CA MET A 573 12.21 -9.37 -18.33
C MET A 573 11.04 -10.34 -18.47
N VAL A 574 10.71 -10.72 -19.72
CA VAL A 574 9.57 -11.61 -20.01
C VAL A 574 9.81 -13.03 -19.49
N ALA A 575 10.99 -13.60 -19.75
CA ALA A 575 11.32 -14.95 -19.30
C ALA A 575 11.31 -15.06 -17.77
N GLY A 576 11.88 -14.06 -17.06
CA GLY A 576 11.86 -14.03 -15.60
C GLY A 576 10.44 -14.00 -15.04
N ALA A 577 9.62 -13.07 -15.51
CA ALA A 577 8.24 -12.91 -15.02
C ALA A 577 7.39 -14.16 -15.30
N VAL A 578 7.36 -14.63 -16.55
CA VAL A 578 6.45 -15.70 -16.99
C VAL A 578 6.92 -17.08 -16.50
N CYS A 579 8.18 -17.45 -16.75
CA CYS A 579 8.68 -18.75 -16.32
C CYS A 579 8.73 -18.85 -14.80
N GLY A 580 9.08 -17.77 -14.10
CA GLY A 580 9.05 -17.73 -12.65
C GLY A 580 7.66 -17.95 -12.07
N CYS A 581 6.62 -17.34 -12.67
CA CYS A 581 5.22 -17.55 -12.27
C CYS A 581 4.79 -19.01 -12.49
N ILE A 582 5.10 -19.58 -13.66
CA ILE A 582 4.78 -20.99 -13.98
C ILE A 582 5.44 -21.94 -12.99
N LEU A 583 6.72 -21.74 -12.67
CA LEU A 583 7.44 -22.56 -11.69
C LEU A 583 6.88 -22.38 -10.28
N GLY A 584 6.53 -21.15 -9.89
CA GLY A 584 5.87 -20.85 -8.63
C GLY A 584 4.55 -21.60 -8.46
N LEU A 585 3.63 -21.42 -9.42
CA LEU A 585 2.34 -22.12 -9.44
C LEU A 585 2.50 -23.64 -9.50
N GLY A 586 3.43 -24.14 -10.31
CA GLY A 586 3.71 -25.57 -10.40
C GLY A 586 4.21 -26.15 -9.08
N SER A 587 5.18 -25.50 -8.43
CA SER A 587 5.71 -25.96 -7.14
C SER A 587 4.67 -25.89 -6.02
N TRP A 588 3.85 -24.84 -5.99
CA TRP A 588 2.73 -24.69 -5.06
C TRP A 588 1.72 -25.83 -5.18
N LEU A 589 1.27 -26.14 -6.41
CA LEU A 589 0.32 -27.24 -6.65
C LEU A 589 0.93 -28.61 -6.35
N VAL A 590 2.21 -28.81 -6.65
CA VAL A 590 2.92 -30.07 -6.32
C VAL A 590 2.98 -30.26 -4.81
N THR A 591 3.37 -29.24 -4.05
CA THR A 591 3.39 -29.33 -2.58
C THR A 591 1.98 -29.56 -2.02
N ALA A 592 0.98 -28.83 -2.51
CA ALA A 592 -0.40 -29.02 -2.07
C ALA A 592 -0.92 -30.44 -2.34
N SER A 593 -0.50 -31.08 -3.44
CA SER A 593 -0.89 -32.44 -3.79
C SER A 593 -0.32 -33.52 -2.88
N GLN A 594 0.75 -33.22 -2.10
CA GLN A 594 1.40 -34.16 -1.20
C GLN A 594 0.72 -34.24 0.18
N HIS A 595 -0.22 -33.34 0.46
CA HIS A 595 -1.01 -33.41 1.68
C HIS A 595 -2.08 -34.50 1.61
N GLU A 596 -2.56 -34.92 2.77
CA GLU A 596 -3.72 -35.82 2.88
C GLU A 596 -4.93 -35.23 2.12
N GLY A 597 -5.63 -36.06 1.35
CA GLY A 597 -6.69 -35.63 0.43
C GLY A 597 -6.19 -35.02 -0.90
N GLY A 598 -4.89 -34.74 -1.04
CA GLY A 598 -4.29 -34.20 -2.27
C GLY A 598 -5.02 -32.95 -2.80
N LEU A 599 -5.18 -32.84 -4.13
CA LEU A 599 -5.90 -31.72 -4.74
C LEU A 599 -7.43 -31.87 -4.71
N SER A 600 -7.97 -32.95 -4.14
CA SER A 600 -9.42 -33.07 -3.95
C SER A 600 -9.94 -32.08 -2.89
N ASP A 601 -9.15 -31.84 -1.84
CA ASP A 601 -9.37 -30.79 -0.85
C ASP A 601 -8.62 -29.50 -1.23
N PHE A 602 -8.89 -28.99 -2.44
CA PHE A 602 -8.09 -27.93 -3.08
C PHE A 602 -7.87 -26.71 -2.19
N ILE A 603 -8.93 -26.10 -1.67
CA ILE A 603 -8.83 -24.84 -0.89
C ILE A 603 -8.04 -25.04 0.40
N GLN A 604 -8.28 -26.14 1.10
CA GLN A 604 -7.61 -26.44 2.37
C GLN A 604 -6.13 -26.71 2.15
N ASN A 605 -5.77 -27.59 1.20
CA ASN A 605 -4.38 -28.00 1.00
C ASN A 605 -3.54 -26.92 0.32
N THR A 606 -4.10 -26.18 -0.63
CA THR A 606 -3.40 -25.05 -1.24
C THR A 606 -3.25 -23.86 -0.29
N GLY A 607 -4.12 -23.75 0.71
CA GLY A 607 -4.11 -22.73 1.76
C GLY A 607 -3.10 -22.96 2.88
N LYS A 608 -2.49 -24.15 2.94
CA LYS A 608 -1.48 -24.45 3.96
C LYS A 608 -0.23 -23.61 3.75
N GLU A 609 0.37 -23.20 4.87
CA GLU A 609 1.49 -22.27 4.86
C GLU A 609 2.74 -22.84 4.18
N ASP A 610 2.98 -24.15 4.27
CA ASP A 610 4.10 -24.82 3.60
C ASP A 610 3.96 -24.81 2.08
N SER A 611 2.76 -25.12 1.56
CA SER A 611 2.42 -24.99 0.15
C SER A 611 2.63 -23.55 -0.33
N MET A 612 2.13 -22.57 0.41
CA MET A 612 2.31 -21.15 0.10
C MET A 612 3.78 -20.73 0.15
N LEU A 613 4.55 -21.19 1.14
CA LEU A 613 5.97 -20.88 1.30
C LEU A 613 6.77 -21.32 0.08
N VAL A 614 6.60 -22.57 -0.34
CA VAL A 614 7.31 -23.13 -1.50
C VAL A 614 6.96 -22.33 -2.76
N GLY A 615 5.68 -22.12 -3.03
CA GLY A 615 5.22 -21.37 -4.20
C GLY A 615 5.79 -19.95 -4.26
N ASN A 616 5.70 -19.21 -3.15
CA ASN A 616 6.20 -17.85 -3.04
C ASN A 616 7.72 -17.79 -3.26
N CYS A 617 8.49 -18.64 -2.58
CA CYS A 617 9.95 -18.66 -2.68
C CYS A 617 10.43 -19.04 -4.09
N VAL A 618 9.80 -20.05 -4.69
CA VAL A 618 10.12 -20.47 -6.07
C VAL A 618 9.76 -19.37 -7.06
N ALA A 619 8.60 -18.73 -6.93
CA ALA A 619 8.17 -17.66 -7.84
C ALA A 619 9.18 -16.51 -7.89
N ILE A 620 9.52 -15.91 -6.73
CA ILE A 620 10.44 -14.79 -6.66
C ILE A 620 11.88 -15.19 -7.04
N GLY A 621 12.34 -16.34 -6.53
CA GLY A 621 13.73 -16.79 -6.70
C GLY A 621 14.03 -17.17 -8.15
N SER A 622 13.19 -18.03 -8.73
CA SER A 622 13.35 -18.43 -10.13
C SER A 622 13.13 -17.26 -11.09
N GLY A 623 12.17 -16.38 -10.82
CA GLY A 623 11.92 -15.21 -11.65
C GLY A 623 13.11 -14.27 -11.73
N GLY A 624 13.77 -14.01 -10.60
CA GLY A 624 15.00 -13.20 -10.55
C GLY A 624 16.19 -13.87 -11.23
N ILE A 625 16.44 -15.15 -10.93
CA ILE A 625 17.56 -15.90 -11.52
C ILE A 625 17.43 -15.97 -13.04
N ILE A 626 16.26 -16.38 -13.54
CA ILE A 626 15.99 -16.48 -14.98
C ILE A 626 16.15 -15.10 -15.64
N CYS A 627 15.62 -14.05 -15.02
CA CYS A 627 15.74 -12.69 -15.54
C CYS A 627 17.20 -12.26 -15.76
N ILE A 628 18.04 -12.48 -14.73
CA ILE A 628 19.46 -12.12 -14.77
C ILE A 628 20.22 -12.98 -15.78
N VAL A 629 20.03 -14.30 -15.74
CA VAL A 629 20.76 -15.25 -16.60
C VAL A 629 20.42 -15.01 -18.07
N VAL A 630 19.13 -14.91 -18.42
CA VAL A 630 18.71 -14.65 -19.80
C VAL A 630 19.23 -13.30 -20.28
N SER A 631 19.18 -12.25 -19.45
CA SER A 631 19.72 -10.93 -19.80
C SER A 631 21.22 -10.98 -20.07
N LEU A 632 22.00 -11.69 -19.25
CA LEU A 632 23.45 -11.82 -19.44
C LEU A 632 23.81 -12.63 -20.69
N ILE A 633 23.04 -13.68 -21.00
CA ILE A 633 23.25 -14.53 -22.18
C ILE A 633 22.93 -13.77 -23.47
N THR A 634 21.85 -13.00 -23.48
CA THR A 634 21.35 -12.30 -24.67
C THR A 634 22.01 -10.93 -24.88
N ASN A 635 22.46 -10.26 -23.82
CA ASN A 635 23.13 -8.96 -23.87
C ASN A 635 24.62 -9.04 -23.45
N ARG A 636 25.42 -9.82 -24.19
CA ARG A 636 26.83 -10.09 -23.85
C ARG A 636 27.76 -8.89 -24.02
N ARG A 637 27.51 -8.04 -25.02
CA ARG A 637 28.37 -6.89 -25.38
C ARG A 637 27.69 -5.58 -25.00
N PHE A 638 27.74 -5.23 -23.72
CA PHE A 638 27.12 -4.00 -23.19
C PHE A 638 28.19 -3.00 -22.76
N LYS A 639 28.23 -1.81 -23.37
CA LYS A 639 29.18 -0.74 -23.06
C LYS A 639 28.54 0.35 -22.17
N SER A 640 29.36 1.22 -21.60
CA SER A 640 28.90 2.36 -20.79
C SER A 640 28.06 3.36 -21.60
N GLU A 641 28.42 3.58 -22.87
CA GLU A 641 27.66 4.44 -23.80
C GLU A 641 26.24 3.93 -24.04
N ASP A 642 26.06 2.60 -24.12
CA ASP A 642 24.75 1.98 -24.28
C ASP A 642 23.86 2.26 -23.06
N ALA A 643 24.46 2.31 -21.85
CA ALA A 643 23.71 2.62 -20.63
C ALA A 643 23.10 4.03 -20.66
N VAL A 644 23.82 5.02 -21.18
CA VAL A 644 23.31 6.39 -21.30
C VAL A 644 22.15 6.42 -22.29
N LYS A 645 22.30 5.77 -23.45
CA LYS A 645 21.23 5.67 -24.46
C LYS A 645 19.97 5.01 -23.90
N GLU A 646 20.12 3.94 -23.11
CA GLU A 646 18.98 3.27 -22.48
C GLU A 646 18.21 4.17 -21.50
N TRP A 647 18.91 4.99 -20.71
CA TRP A 647 18.25 5.92 -19.80
C TRP A 647 17.67 7.15 -20.50
N GLU A 648 18.26 7.60 -21.61
CA GLU A 648 17.67 8.70 -22.40
C GLU A 648 16.31 8.31 -23.00
N LYS A 649 16.11 7.05 -23.41
CA LYS A 649 14.80 6.54 -23.85
C LYS A 649 13.71 6.79 -22.81
N THR A 650 13.98 6.53 -21.53
CA THR A 650 12.98 6.71 -20.45
C THR A 650 12.77 8.16 -20.08
N ARG A 651 13.81 9.00 -20.18
CA ARG A 651 13.68 10.43 -19.92
C ARG A 651 12.86 11.15 -20.99
N ASN A 652 12.72 10.57 -22.18
CA ASN A 652 11.91 11.10 -23.28
C ASN A 652 10.40 10.84 -23.09
N VAL A 653 10.02 10.04 -22.09
CA VAL A 653 8.62 9.94 -21.66
C VAL A 653 8.25 11.26 -20.98
N ASP A 654 7.46 12.08 -21.66
CA ASP A 654 7.09 13.42 -21.20
C ASP A 654 5.67 13.85 -21.63
N ASN A 655 5.15 14.91 -21.02
CA ASN A 655 3.94 15.61 -21.45
C ASN A 655 4.33 16.81 -22.34
N PRO A 656 4.01 16.81 -23.64
CA PRO A 656 4.38 17.88 -24.57
C PRO A 656 3.88 19.28 -24.17
N LEU A 657 2.78 19.39 -23.41
CA LEU A 657 2.28 20.68 -22.94
C LEU A 657 2.98 21.18 -21.68
N ASN A 658 3.32 20.25 -20.78
CA ASN A 658 3.93 20.53 -19.50
C ASN A 658 5.16 19.62 -19.32
N PRO A 659 6.29 19.94 -19.99
CA PRO A 659 7.51 19.17 -19.85
C PRO A 659 7.92 18.99 -18.39
N TRP A 660 8.41 17.81 -18.02
CA TRP A 660 8.82 17.51 -16.64
C TRP A 660 9.91 18.46 -16.12
N LEU A 661 10.66 19.14 -17.01
CA LEU A 661 11.67 20.13 -16.65
C LEU A 661 11.08 21.27 -15.80
N HIS A 662 9.83 21.67 -16.07
CA HIS A 662 9.12 22.71 -15.33
C HIS A 662 8.93 22.36 -13.85
N LEU A 663 8.81 21.06 -13.52
CA LEU A 663 8.69 20.59 -12.12
C LEU A 663 9.96 20.86 -11.30
N TYR A 664 11.09 21.12 -11.98
CA TYR A 664 12.42 21.23 -11.40
C TYR A 664 13.11 22.58 -11.74
N GLU A 665 12.33 23.62 -12.06
CA GLU A 665 12.84 24.99 -12.32
C GLU A 665 13.52 25.62 -11.09
N ASP A 666 13.07 25.24 -9.90
CA ASP A 666 13.60 25.74 -8.63
C ASP A 666 14.97 25.15 -8.27
N LEU A 667 15.49 24.18 -9.05
CA LEU A 667 16.79 23.58 -8.78
C LEU A 667 17.95 24.54 -9.10
N PRO A 668 18.98 24.62 -8.25
CA PRO A 668 20.16 25.44 -8.51
C PRO A 668 20.97 24.82 -9.66
N ARG A 669 20.84 25.38 -10.86
CA ARG A 669 21.52 24.95 -12.10
C ARG A 669 22.00 26.19 -12.88
N GLU A 670 23.11 26.03 -13.59
CA GLU A 670 23.72 27.11 -14.40
C GLU A 670 22.85 27.45 -15.62
N ASN A 671 22.44 26.46 -16.41
CA ASN A 671 21.53 26.64 -17.56
C ASN A 671 20.13 26.12 -17.23
N LYS A 672 19.16 27.03 -17.06
CA LYS A 672 17.76 26.67 -16.78
C LYS A 672 16.95 26.32 -18.03
N ASP A 673 17.35 26.85 -19.19
CA ASP A 673 16.64 26.69 -20.46
C ASP A 673 16.99 25.37 -21.18
N GLU A 674 18.09 24.71 -20.78
CA GLU A 674 18.53 23.44 -21.35
C GLU A 674 18.14 22.24 -20.49
N ARG A 675 17.91 21.10 -21.16
CA ARG A 675 17.63 19.82 -20.48
C ARG A 675 18.92 19.33 -19.81
N PRO A 676 18.92 19.06 -18.49
CA PRO A 676 20.12 18.66 -17.77
C PRO A 676 20.61 17.31 -18.26
N SER A 677 21.92 17.10 -18.26
CA SER A 677 22.48 15.78 -18.57
C SER A 677 22.04 14.74 -17.53
N HIS A 678 22.02 13.46 -17.91
CA HIS A 678 21.66 12.38 -16.99
C HIS A 678 22.55 12.39 -15.73
N GLU A 679 23.85 12.64 -15.91
CA GLU A 679 24.82 12.67 -14.81
C GLU A 679 24.64 13.88 -13.89
N GLU A 680 24.40 15.06 -14.45
CA GLU A 680 24.13 16.27 -13.68
C GLU A 680 22.89 16.09 -12.79
N PHE A 681 21.82 15.55 -13.37
CA PHE A 681 20.58 15.30 -12.63
C PHE A 681 20.78 14.28 -11.50
N LEU A 682 21.57 13.22 -11.73
CA LEU A 682 21.94 12.26 -10.69
C LEU A 682 22.83 12.86 -9.59
N LYS A 683 23.72 13.80 -9.93
CA LYS A 683 24.58 14.48 -8.93
C LYS A 683 23.74 15.31 -7.96
N ILE A 684 22.72 16.02 -8.46
CA ILE A 684 21.81 16.83 -7.62
C ILE A 684 21.12 15.98 -6.56
N PHE A 685 20.66 14.78 -6.92
CA PHE A 685 19.92 13.88 -6.02
C PHE A 685 20.76 12.76 -5.41
N ARG A 686 22.09 12.85 -5.51
CA ARG A 686 23.01 11.81 -5.02
C ARG A 686 22.82 11.52 -3.53
N SER A 687 22.66 12.56 -2.71
CA SER A 687 22.43 12.41 -1.28
C SER A 687 21.13 11.66 -0.98
N ALA A 688 20.03 12.02 -1.65
CA ALA A 688 18.74 11.34 -1.50
C ALA A 688 18.83 9.86 -1.89
N LYS A 689 19.54 9.57 -2.99
CA LYS A 689 19.80 8.21 -3.44
C LYS A 689 20.61 7.42 -2.40
N ILE A 690 21.72 7.96 -1.91
CA ILE A 690 22.53 7.30 -0.87
C ILE A 690 21.69 7.04 0.38
N THR A 691 20.89 8.02 0.82
CA THR A 691 19.98 7.85 1.97
C THR A 691 19.01 6.70 1.74
N ALA A 692 18.36 6.61 0.58
CA ALA A 692 17.41 5.53 0.27
C ALA A 692 18.07 4.14 0.35
N TYR A 693 19.26 3.99 -0.24
CA TYR A 693 20.01 2.72 -0.21
C TYR A 693 20.50 2.36 1.19
N VAL A 694 21.12 3.31 1.89
CA VAL A 694 21.70 3.09 3.22
C VAL A 694 20.59 2.79 4.23
N ALA A 695 19.55 3.62 4.28
CA ALA A 695 18.42 3.40 5.18
C ALA A 695 17.70 2.09 4.86
N GLY A 696 17.46 1.79 3.58
CA GLY A 696 16.82 0.55 3.15
C GLY A 696 17.59 -0.70 3.58
N ILE A 697 18.91 -0.72 3.40
CA ILE A 697 19.75 -1.85 3.82
C ILE A 697 19.81 -1.95 5.35
N ILE A 698 20.09 -0.86 6.04
CA ILE A 698 20.23 -0.87 7.51
C ILE A 698 18.91 -1.30 8.16
N LEU A 699 17.78 -0.72 7.77
CA LEU A 699 16.48 -1.05 8.35
C LEU A 699 16.07 -2.49 8.03
N SER A 700 16.36 -2.99 6.83
CA SER A 700 16.11 -4.40 6.49
C SER A 700 16.94 -5.36 7.35
N VAL A 701 18.23 -5.06 7.55
CA VAL A 701 19.10 -5.87 8.42
C VAL A 701 18.65 -5.81 9.88
N VAL A 702 18.26 -4.62 10.37
CA VAL A 702 17.78 -4.46 11.74
C VAL A 702 16.49 -5.24 11.97
N LEU A 703 15.50 -5.08 11.09
CA LEU A 703 14.17 -5.67 11.27
C LEU A 703 14.12 -7.18 10.98
N ILE A 704 14.90 -7.69 10.03
CA ILE A 704 14.82 -9.09 9.59
C ILE A 704 15.89 -9.97 10.22
N ILE A 705 17.03 -9.40 10.62
CA ILE A 705 18.16 -10.17 11.14
C ILE A 705 18.40 -9.85 12.61
N ILE A 706 18.72 -8.60 12.94
CA ILE A 706 19.21 -8.23 14.28
C ILE A 706 18.13 -8.39 15.33
N TRP A 707 16.94 -7.80 15.14
CA TRP A 707 15.87 -7.86 16.13
C TRP A 707 15.37 -9.30 16.32
N PRO A 708 15.03 -10.08 15.27
CA PRO A 708 14.70 -11.50 15.42
C PRO A 708 15.78 -12.31 16.14
N ALA A 709 17.06 -12.07 15.85
CA ALA A 709 18.16 -12.77 16.52
C ALA A 709 18.23 -12.46 18.02
N ILE A 710 18.02 -11.19 18.41
CA ILE A 710 17.94 -10.80 19.82
C ILE A 710 16.77 -11.50 20.49
N MET A 711 15.59 -11.47 19.88
CA MET A 711 14.38 -12.08 20.44
C MET A 711 14.48 -13.61 20.55
N ALA A 712 15.10 -14.27 19.56
CA ALA A 712 15.39 -15.69 19.62
C ALA A 712 16.37 -16.03 20.76
N GLY A 713 17.29 -15.12 21.11
CA GLY A 713 18.18 -15.28 22.26
C GLY A 713 17.47 -15.24 23.62
N LEU A 714 16.30 -14.59 23.70
CA LEU A 714 15.51 -14.46 24.93
C LEU A 714 14.63 -15.69 25.23
N ARG A 715 14.45 -16.61 24.27
CA ARG A 715 13.57 -17.79 24.38
C ARG A 715 12.13 -17.42 24.76
N VAL A 716 11.63 -17.91 25.89
CA VAL A 716 10.32 -17.58 26.45
C VAL A 716 10.44 -16.32 27.31
N LEU A 717 9.68 -15.29 26.97
CA LEU A 717 9.69 -14.04 27.73
C LEU A 717 9.09 -14.26 29.12
N ASN A 718 9.78 -13.78 30.15
CA ASN A 718 9.19 -13.63 31.48
C ASN A 718 8.29 -12.39 31.55
N GLU A 719 7.59 -12.21 32.68
CA GLU A 719 6.65 -11.11 32.87
C GLU A 719 7.28 -9.73 32.60
N THR A 720 8.47 -9.47 33.12
CA THR A 720 9.17 -8.18 32.94
C THR A 720 9.51 -7.93 31.48
N MET A 721 9.99 -8.95 30.77
CA MET A 721 10.31 -8.86 29.35
C MET A 721 9.06 -8.67 28.49
N PHE A 722 7.96 -9.35 28.82
CA PHE A 722 6.67 -9.18 28.14
C PHE A 722 6.08 -7.78 28.35
N ILE A 723 6.16 -7.25 29.58
CA ILE A 723 5.77 -5.87 29.86
C ILE A 723 6.61 -4.92 29.00
N GLY A 724 7.92 -5.14 28.90
CA GLY A 724 8.79 -4.40 27.99
C GLY A 724 8.34 -4.47 26.52
N TRP A 725 7.96 -5.66 26.03
CA TRP A 725 7.41 -5.86 24.69
C TRP A 725 6.13 -5.05 24.45
N ALA A 726 5.18 -5.13 25.38
CA ALA A 726 3.94 -4.36 25.32
C ALA A 726 4.23 -2.85 25.30
N TYR A 727 5.16 -2.37 26.13
CA TYR A 727 5.57 -0.96 26.13
C TYR A 727 6.20 -0.51 24.81
N VAL A 728 7.08 -1.33 24.20
CA VAL A 728 7.65 -1.01 22.89
C VAL A 728 6.55 -0.81 21.86
N SER A 729 5.55 -1.69 21.83
CA SER A 729 4.40 -1.55 20.94
C SER A 729 3.61 -0.25 21.20
N GLN A 730 3.27 0.03 22.46
CA GLN A 730 2.47 1.20 22.83
C GLN A 730 3.19 2.52 22.52
N VAL A 731 4.47 2.63 22.90
CA VAL A 731 5.29 3.82 22.66
C VAL A 731 5.44 4.06 21.15
N TRP A 732 5.65 3.00 20.36
CA TRP A 732 5.76 3.15 18.92
C TRP A 732 4.46 3.64 18.28
N ALA A 733 3.30 3.12 18.72
CA ALA A 733 1.99 3.61 18.26
C ALA A 733 1.77 5.08 18.62
N PHE A 734 2.13 5.49 19.84
CA PHE A 734 2.00 6.88 20.27
C PHE A 734 2.90 7.82 19.45
N LEU A 735 4.17 7.47 19.25
CA LEU A 735 5.10 8.27 18.45
C LEU A 735 4.66 8.35 16.98
N ALA A 736 4.19 7.24 16.42
CA ALA A 736 3.65 7.19 15.06
C ALA A 736 2.40 8.07 14.91
N ALA A 737 1.48 8.00 15.87
CA ALA A 737 0.28 8.85 15.90
C ALA A 737 0.67 10.35 16.01
N ALA A 738 1.59 10.69 16.93
CA ALA A 738 2.04 12.06 17.11
C ALA A 738 2.69 12.63 15.83
N PHE A 739 3.49 11.81 15.13
CA PHE A 739 4.09 12.17 13.84
C PHE A 739 3.02 12.42 12.77
N ILE A 740 2.09 11.48 12.59
CA ILE A 740 1.04 11.55 11.55
C ILE A 740 0.08 12.70 11.79
N ILE A 741 -0.29 12.98 13.03
CA ILE A 741 -1.26 14.03 13.35
C ILE A 741 -0.60 15.42 13.26
N SER A 742 0.65 15.55 13.74
CA SER A 742 1.26 16.87 13.91
C SER A 742 2.02 17.33 12.67
N VAL A 743 2.85 16.46 12.08
CA VAL A 743 3.82 16.87 11.05
C VAL A 743 3.16 17.30 9.74
N PRO A 744 2.23 16.53 9.14
CA PRO A 744 1.54 16.94 7.91
C PRO A 744 0.73 18.23 8.13
N LEU A 745 0.03 18.33 9.26
CA LEU A 745 -0.79 19.50 9.60
C LEU A 745 0.05 20.77 9.65
N VAL A 746 1.18 20.74 10.38
CA VAL A 746 2.10 21.89 10.48
C VAL A 746 2.70 22.23 9.12
N GLN A 747 3.10 21.23 8.33
CA GLN A 747 3.70 21.45 7.00
C GLN A 747 2.71 22.10 6.03
N GLU A 748 1.46 21.64 5.99
CA GLU A 748 0.45 22.20 5.09
C GLU A 748 -0.01 23.60 5.53
N ILE A 749 -0.22 23.85 6.83
CA ILE A 749 -0.54 25.19 7.34
C ILE A 749 0.57 26.18 6.97
N TRP A 750 1.83 25.78 7.15
CA TRP A 750 2.96 26.64 6.80
C TRP A 750 3.09 26.86 5.28
N GLY A 751 2.82 25.83 4.48
CA GLY A 751 2.79 25.91 3.02
C GLY A 751 1.73 26.89 2.51
N ILE A 752 0.51 26.78 3.01
CA ILE A 752 -0.62 27.68 2.70
C ILE A 752 -0.26 29.12 3.09
N TRP A 753 0.26 29.32 4.31
CA TRP A 753 0.64 30.65 4.79
C TRP A 753 1.73 31.30 3.92
N ARG A 754 2.75 30.53 3.52
CA ARG A 754 3.82 31.00 2.64
C ARG A 754 3.31 31.36 1.25
N GLN A 755 2.41 30.56 0.68
CA GLN A 755 1.81 30.84 -0.62
C GLN A 755 0.92 32.09 -0.57
N TYR A 756 0.08 32.20 0.45
CA TYR A 756 -0.74 33.40 0.69
C TYR A 756 0.10 34.68 0.78
N LYS A 757 1.24 34.63 1.48
CA LYS A 757 2.18 35.75 1.55
C LYS A 757 2.80 36.09 0.19
N ARG A 758 3.11 35.08 -0.65
CA ARG A 758 3.63 35.31 -2.01
C ARG A 758 2.59 35.95 -2.93
N ASN A 759 1.33 35.53 -2.83
CA ASN A 759 0.24 36.14 -3.59
C ASN A 759 0.08 37.61 -3.20
N LYS A 760 0.02 37.94 -1.90
CA LYS A 760 -0.03 39.34 -1.45
C LYS A 760 1.10 40.21 -2.01
N VAL A 761 2.33 39.69 -2.06
CA VAL A 761 3.47 40.43 -2.63
C VAL A 761 3.30 40.64 -4.13
N LYS A 762 2.79 39.64 -4.87
CA LYS A 762 2.48 39.78 -6.30
C LYS A 762 1.37 40.79 -6.54
N ASP A 763 0.28 40.70 -5.80
CA ASP A 763 -0.86 41.63 -5.93
C ASP A 763 -0.40 43.08 -5.67
N MET A 764 0.44 43.30 -4.65
CA MET A 764 1.05 44.60 -4.37
C MET A 764 1.99 45.09 -5.48
N GLN A 765 2.68 44.18 -6.19
CA GLN A 765 3.53 44.54 -7.32
C GLN A 765 2.68 44.90 -8.54
N GLU A 766 1.66 44.09 -8.86
CA GLU A 766 0.75 44.34 -9.98
C GLU A 766 -0.03 45.66 -9.80
N GLU A 767 -0.49 45.96 -8.58
CA GLU A 767 -1.15 47.23 -8.25
C GLU A 767 -0.21 48.44 -8.39
N LYS A 768 1.09 48.26 -8.14
CA LYS A 768 2.12 49.31 -8.28
C LYS A 768 2.49 49.59 -9.74
N TYR A 769 2.26 48.65 -10.66
CA TYR A 769 2.52 48.80 -12.09
C TYR A 769 1.25 48.95 -12.93
N ALA A 770 0.07 49.01 -12.30
CA ALA A 770 -1.19 49.26 -12.99
C ALA A 770 -1.20 50.68 -13.56
N VAL A 771 -1.18 50.78 -14.90
CA VAL A 771 -1.33 52.06 -15.60
C VAL A 771 -2.73 52.60 -15.31
N PRO A 772 -2.89 53.83 -14.79
CA PRO A 772 -4.21 54.39 -14.54
C PRO A 772 -5.00 54.46 -15.85
N PRO A 773 -6.31 54.19 -15.82
CA PRO A 773 -7.12 54.18 -17.04
C PRO A 773 -7.01 55.54 -17.70
N GLN A 774 -6.59 55.57 -18.97
CA GLN A 774 -6.64 56.77 -19.79
C GLN A 774 -8.08 57.27 -19.80
N THR A 775 -8.33 58.37 -19.09
CA THR A 775 -9.55 59.16 -19.20
C THR A 775 -9.77 59.46 -20.67
N LYS A 776 -10.76 58.81 -21.27
CA LYS A 776 -11.31 59.20 -22.57
C LYS A 776 -11.90 60.60 -22.37
N LEU A 777 -11.17 61.60 -22.87
CA LEU A 777 -11.65 62.96 -23.11
C LEU A 777 -12.10 63.05 -24.57
#